data_AF-A0A167LJQ7-F1
#
_entry.id   AF-A0A167LJQ7-F1
#
_cell.length_a   1.000
_cell.length_b   1.000
_cell.length_c   1.000
_cell.angle_alpha   90.00
_cell.angle_beta   90.00
_cell.angle_gamma   90.00
#
_symmetry.space_group_name_H-M   'P 1'
#
loop_
_entity.id
_entity.type
_entity.pdbx_description
1 polymer ?
#
loop_
_entity_poly.entity_id
_entity_poly.type
_entity_poly.pdbx_seq_one_letter_code
_entity_poly.pdbx_strand_id
1 'polypeptide(L)'
;MTQTQGQYEAIPLVSCVMPTCRRAHYLLQSIEYFNRQSYANKELVIVYEQRSDLPEKLPEQGDIQLVQAPENASIGYKRSLGTKHAAGLFIAQWDDDDWYSSERLAVQLAPIIDGKADITGLNNHLFFDVWREQFWRADNPLFEAMFRRGIAGGTLVFSREYWREGKLDYLDSSLREDADFMECMISAGANLIAVDGHAHFVYLRHLNNTWSFVSGKLIQASAWQKISTPHWFEDDLPFYHQVKQTHFSQYTESLPLAVKESQVVELSCVLHVTERAQLKRALLLLEKQTVKPQEIIVYHPDELPLENVSSGVNTIKFLPYEEGTRLSTWFEEKLAGLINCDYVMNWPNSQAWVSKHWLEIQYTYLIRHKLDATGLSQPFFFFPSQQEFWQYIASDNQITAWLHSESLCCTKEFYLEKHRGFNRALGFNIQPHQHLEHFLAFAEEKAPIPNNENDPKWFPYQKEAIKELYDELDIANLIKGVPMAVMMLVSICMLFLPTWQVAANQKADSIEQQSFSAAFFNQYNPQTALDMVYRLPGFAFENTDSARGFGANVGNVLINGARPAVKSESLDKVLARIGAAQVQKINVYRGSRIPLVTSGKVMVADVILIQSKTTGTVEGQLTQFYDGSTLPKLALQLSTQWLGWETSVGLEASGTPGYRTALIRQLSGEGKVTSQEFEVLDEETESLKFTGQLKQSAGQSEIVLTTKVGSESYLGDTTRYDAQQISKHLGKTTRELKVDNNTRNAELGLDWTMNLDTYRWQNMGIFVVDDKQYANDDVTFNRSLESESVALWRQQELKTELILRSTIELNKKGDIAPRVGIEVAENRMQSAVELVEGGHEEVTNVTELRAELFADINYTHTDNLSSEFGLTYETSQIDVDAAEDESQSQSYWKPRWQTSWTPKKGTSLNWLAEHRVSQLNFSDFARSVDAGDGRNQIGNTELKPEQTTELATQYQWYFSERGNVKVKLFHQWQKDVLEHIAFTQMTGGLANIGDARFWGSHLEVAFELSPVLDNALFEISYEHKNSDFNNPSGRTERLSNYIPDWIWMNFRHDLPRYKSSWGLEYWGDYTEPFFYAHETLLVQGNKRLKGFFESSLLDNVKVRFEVTHMNTGRFIRTRTFYSNTLRIGEEVADRTHKAEYRLSLWYRF
;
A
#
# COMPACT_ATOMS: atom_id res chain seq x y z
N MET A 1 -80.96 -17.37 4.16
CA MET A 1 -81.60 -17.97 2.96
C MET A 1 -80.81 -17.53 1.74
N THR A 2 -80.78 -18.33 0.66
CA THR A 2 -80.51 -17.95 -0.75
C THR A 2 -79.45 -16.83 -0.98
N GLN A 3 -78.15 -17.09 -1.19
CA GLN A 3 -77.49 -17.88 -2.26
C GLN A 3 -77.38 -17.14 -3.62
N THR A 4 -76.12 -16.90 -4.03
CA THR A 4 -75.60 -16.64 -5.40
C THR A 4 -76.24 -15.58 -6.30
N GLN A 5 -75.51 -14.49 -6.52
CA GLN A 5 -74.77 -14.34 -7.78
C GLN A 5 -73.30 -14.07 -7.45
N GLY A 6 -72.38 -14.73 -8.15
CA GLY A 6 -70.95 -14.47 -8.01
C GLY A 6 -70.52 -13.41 -9.02
N GLN A 7 -70.01 -12.28 -8.55
CA GLN A 7 -69.10 -11.47 -9.38
C GLN A 7 -67.74 -12.15 -9.34
N TYR A 8 -67.18 -12.47 -10.50
CA TYR A 8 -65.74 -12.65 -10.62
C TYR A 8 -65.13 -11.27 -10.37
N GLU A 9 -64.38 -11.10 -9.28
CA GLU A 9 -63.50 -9.94 -9.16
C GLU A 9 -62.49 -10.03 -10.31
N ALA A 10 -62.50 -9.01 -11.17
CA ALA A 10 -61.59 -8.97 -12.31
C ALA A 10 -60.16 -8.83 -11.77
N ILE A 11 -59.31 -9.82 -12.06
CA ILE A 11 -57.88 -9.85 -11.73
C ILE A 11 -57.30 -8.46 -12.06
N PRO A 12 -56.76 -7.68 -11.10
CA PRO A 12 -56.37 -6.30 -11.35
C PRO A 12 -55.29 -6.19 -12.43
N LEU A 13 -55.38 -5.17 -13.29
CA LEU A 13 -54.38 -4.95 -14.34
C LEU A 13 -53.04 -4.52 -13.73
N VAL A 14 -51.96 -5.21 -14.11
CA VAL A 14 -50.57 -4.83 -13.80
C VAL A 14 -49.86 -4.35 -15.07
N SER A 15 -49.15 -3.23 -14.95
CA SER A 15 -48.33 -2.67 -16.04
C SER A 15 -46.86 -2.97 -15.78
N CYS A 16 -46.26 -3.83 -16.59
CA CYS A 16 -44.81 -3.98 -16.65
C CYS A 16 -44.22 -2.75 -17.35
N VAL A 17 -43.31 -2.03 -16.71
CA VAL A 17 -42.64 -0.85 -17.28
C VAL A 17 -41.20 -1.22 -17.63
N MET A 18 -40.92 -1.26 -18.93
CA MET A 18 -39.66 -1.72 -19.52
C MET A 18 -38.89 -0.55 -20.16
N PRO A 19 -37.89 0.02 -19.48
CA PRO A 19 -36.94 0.93 -20.11
C PRO A 19 -35.98 0.15 -21.02
N THR A 20 -35.68 0.66 -22.21
CA THR A 20 -34.68 0.06 -23.12
C THR A 20 -33.78 1.13 -23.77
N CYS A 21 -32.60 0.71 -24.23
CA CYS A 21 -31.68 1.49 -25.08
C CYS A 21 -30.68 0.50 -25.72
N ARG A 22 -30.54 0.49 -27.05
CA ARG A 22 -29.55 -0.30 -27.81
C ARG A 22 -29.56 -1.84 -27.54
N ARG A 23 -30.66 -2.38 -27.02
CA ARG A 23 -30.77 -3.77 -26.49
C ARG A 23 -31.88 -4.61 -27.13
N ALA A 24 -32.24 -4.32 -28.38
CA ALA A 24 -33.31 -4.99 -29.15
C ALA A 24 -33.30 -6.54 -29.11
N HIS A 25 -32.13 -7.17 -28.89
CA HIS A 25 -31.97 -8.62 -28.76
C HIS A 25 -32.44 -9.16 -27.39
N TYR A 26 -32.16 -8.46 -26.29
CA TYR A 26 -32.68 -8.80 -24.96
C TYR A 26 -34.18 -8.51 -24.87
N LEU A 27 -34.63 -7.40 -25.45
CA LEU A 27 -36.04 -6.98 -25.47
C LEU A 27 -36.98 -8.07 -26.00
N LEU A 28 -36.62 -8.79 -27.07
CA LEU A 28 -37.44 -9.89 -27.61
C LEU A 28 -37.61 -11.04 -26.60
N GLN A 29 -36.54 -11.41 -25.88
CA GLN A 29 -36.60 -12.45 -24.86
C GLN A 29 -37.38 -11.98 -23.63
N SER A 30 -37.22 -10.72 -23.22
CA SER A 30 -37.93 -10.15 -22.09
C SER A 30 -39.43 -9.93 -22.39
N ILE A 31 -39.82 -9.76 -23.66
CA ILE A 31 -41.23 -9.91 -24.10
C ILE A 31 -41.72 -11.35 -23.92
N GLU A 32 -40.93 -12.38 -24.24
CA GLU A 32 -41.36 -13.77 -24.00
C GLU A 32 -41.46 -14.10 -22.50
N TYR A 33 -40.58 -13.54 -21.67
CA TYR A 33 -40.71 -13.58 -20.22
C TYR A 33 -41.98 -12.89 -19.71
N PHE A 34 -42.45 -11.84 -20.39
CA PHE A 34 -43.74 -11.21 -20.12
C PHE A 34 -44.90 -12.10 -20.59
N ASN A 35 -44.87 -12.60 -21.84
CA ASN A 35 -45.90 -13.46 -22.43
C ASN A 35 -46.21 -14.66 -21.52
N ARG A 36 -45.15 -15.35 -21.06
CA ARG A 36 -45.25 -16.56 -20.22
C ARG A 36 -45.68 -16.32 -18.77
N GLN A 37 -45.97 -15.08 -18.35
CA GLN A 37 -46.47 -14.81 -17.00
C GLN A 37 -47.85 -15.45 -16.77
N SER A 38 -47.97 -16.27 -15.73
CA SER A 38 -49.22 -16.93 -15.31
C SER A 38 -50.31 -15.94 -14.88
N TYR A 39 -49.90 -14.74 -14.44
CA TYR A 39 -50.81 -13.63 -14.17
C TYR A 39 -51.42 -13.11 -15.48
N ALA A 40 -52.74 -13.28 -15.62
CA ALA A 40 -53.42 -13.12 -16.91
C ALA A 40 -53.67 -11.66 -17.32
N ASN A 41 -54.07 -10.77 -16.40
CA ASN A 41 -54.43 -9.39 -16.73
C ASN A 41 -53.22 -8.45 -16.59
N LYS A 42 -52.43 -8.35 -17.65
CA LYS A 42 -51.15 -7.63 -17.68
C LYS A 42 -51.01 -6.83 -18.98
N GLU A 43 -50.24 -5.76 -18.93
CA GLU A 43 -49.78 -4.98 -20.09
C GLU A 43 -48.28 -4.66 -19.96
N LEU A 44 -47.61 -4.34 -21.07
CA LEU A 44 -46.19 -4.03 -21.12
C LEU A 44 -45.96 -2.67 -21.79
N VAL A 45 -45.45 -1.71 -21.04
CA VAL A 45 -45.12 -0.36 -21.51
C VAL A 45 -43.61 -0.29 -21.78
N ILE A 46 -43.23 -0.37 -23.05
CA ILE A 46 -41.84 -0.31 -23.51
C ILE A 46 -41.45 1.14 -23.78
N VAL A 47 -40.40 1.61 -23.11
CA VAL A 47 -39.93 3.00 -23.16
C VAL A 47 -38.55 3.08 -23.81
N TYR A 48 -38.50 3.61 -25.03
CA TYR A 48 -37.33 3.60 -25.93
C TYR A 48 -36.94 5.02 -26.35
N GLU A 49 -35.72 5.25 -26.85
CA GLU A 49 -35.27 6.58 -27.30
C GLU A 49 -35.37 6.73 -28.82
N GLN A 50 -34.78 5.77 -29.54
CA GLN A 50 -34.67 5.74 -30.99
C GLN A 50 -35.36 4.50 -31.56
N ARG A 51 -35.84 4.57 -32.81
CA ARG A 51 -36.51 3.40 -33.44
C ARG A 51 -35.57 2.19 -33.59
N SER A 52 -34.26 2.41 -33.57
CA SER A 52 -33.16 1.43 -33.53
C SER A 52 -33.01 0.67 -32.20
N ASP A 53 -33.60 1.15 -31.10
CA ASP A 53 -33.64 0.41 -29.83
C ASP A 53 -34.59 -0.79 -29.89
N LEU A 54 -35.56 -0.76 -30.83
CA LEU A 54 -36.59 -1.76 -31.01
C LEU A 54 -36.20 -2.74 -32.14
N PRO A 55 -36.57 -4.03 -32.04
CA PRO A 55 -36.38 -4.99 -33.12
C PRO A 55 -37.22 -4.60 -34.35
N GLU A 56 -36.75 -4.97 -35.55
CA GLU A 56 -37.40 -4.61 -36.83
C GLU A 56 -38.91 -4.93 -36.86
N LYS A 57 -39.29 -6.04 -36.23
CA LYS A 57 -40.67 -6.46 -36.01
C LYS A 57 -40.85 -6.83 -34.55
N LEU A 58 -41.69 -6.05 -33.87
CA LEU A 58 -42.29 -6.43 -32.60
C LEU A 58 -43.51 -7.34 -32.86
N PRO A 59 -43.92 -8.20 -31.89
CA PRO A 59 -45.19 -8.92 -31.98
C PRO A 59 -46.37 -7.94 -32.07
N GLU A 60 -47.31 -8.19 -32.98
CA GLU A 60 -48.58 -7.44 -33.04
C GLU A 60 -49.55 -7.95 -31.97
N GLN A 61 -49.37 -7.49 -30.72
CA GLN A 61 -50.23 -7.81 -29.59
C GLN A 61 -50.72 -6.55 -28.86
N GLY A 62 -52.00 -6.55 -28.49
CA GLY A 62 -52.74 -5.36 -28.03
C GLY A 62 -52.49 -4.95 -26.58
N ASP A 63 -51.64 -5.69 -25.88
CA ASP A 63 -51.17 -5.49 -24.50
C ASP A 63 -49.76 -4.89 -24.43
N ILE A 64 -49.08 -4.68 -25.57
CA ILE A 64 -47.84 -3.89 -25.66
C ILE A 64 -48.14 -2.44 -26.05
N GLN A 65 -47.67 -1.50 -25.24
CA GLN A 65 -47.63 -0.07 -25.55
C GLN A 65 -46.20 0.40 -25.76
N LEU A 66 -45.95 1.16 -26.83
CA LEU A 66 -44.67 1.78 -27.12
C LEU A 66 -44.70 3.27 -26.75
N VAL A 67 -43.68 3.75 -26.03
CA VAL A 67 -43.55 5.13 -25.60
C VAL A 67 -42.14 5.64 -25.92
N GLN A 68 -42.03 6.76 -26.63
CA GLN A 68 -40.74 7.34 -26.97
C GLN A 68 -40.30 8.39 -25.94
N ALA A 69 -39.11 8.21 -25.39
CA ALA A 69 -38.40 9.16 -24.53
C ALA A 69 -37.45 10.06 -25.36
N PRO A 70 -36.96 11.18 -24.81
CA PRO A 70 -35.86 11.94 -25.39
C PRO A 70 -34.56 11.12 -25.50
N GLU A 71 -33.68 11.48 -26.42
CA GLU A 71 -32.36 10.83 -26.55
C GLU A 71 -31.47 11.09 -25.33
N ASN A 72 -30.76 10.06 -24.89
CA ASN A 72 -29.95 9.99 -23.67
C ASN A 72 -30.77 10.17 -22.36
N ALA A 73 -32.09 9.95 -22.39
CA ALA A 73 -32.92 9.97 -21.18
C ALA A 73 -32.54 8.86 -20.19
N SER A 74 -32.51 9.19 -18.90
CA SER A 74 -32.12 8.25 -17.84
C SER A 74 -33.10 7.09 -17.67
N ILE A 75 -32.65 6.01 -17.01
CA ILE A 75 -33.53 4.86 -16.69
C ILE A 75 -34.70 5.34 -15.81
N GLY A 76 -34.44 6.19 -14.81
CA GLY A 76 -35.48 6.74 -13.94
C GLY A 76 -36.49 7.59 -14.69
N TYR A 77 -36.03 8.49 -15.57
CA TYR A 77 -36.93 9.24 -16.47
C TYR A 77 -37.81 8.31 -17.31
N LYS A 78 -37.24 7.22 -17.84
CA LYS A 78 -38.00 6.21 -18.60
C LYS A 78 -38.99 5.44 -17.71
N ARG A 79 -38.63 5.07 -16.48
CA ARG A 79 -39.55 4.44 -15.50
C ARG A 79 -40.70 5.39 -15.14
N SER A 80 -40.44 6.68 -14.92
CA SER A 80 -41.47 7.72 -14.73
C SER A 80 -42.39 7.84 -15.93
N LEU A 81 -41.84 7.95 -17.15
CA LEU A 81 -42.59 8.10 -18.38
C LEU A 81 -43.46 6.86 -18.69
N GLY A 82 -42.93 5.65 -18.46
CA GLY A 82 -43.71 4.42 -18.58
C GLY A 82 -44.83 4.34 -17.54
N THR A 83 -44.55 4.68 -16.28
CA THR A 83 -45.56 4.70 -15.21
C THR A 83 -46.66 5.74 -15.43
N LYS A 84 -46.32 6.87 -16.09
CA LYS A 84 -47.28 7.88 -16.56
C LYS A 84 -48.22 7.35 -17.64
N HIS A 85 -47.72 6.50 -18.53
CA HIS A 85 -48.47 5.95 -19.65
C HIS A 85 -49.22 4.64 -19.36
N ALA A 86 -48.85 3.92 -18.30
CA ALA A 86 -49.56 2.74 -17.78
C ALA A 86 -51.07 2.97 -17.57
N ALA A 87 -51.87 1.92 -17.79
CA ALA A 87 -53.30 1.85 -17.44
C ALA A 87 -53.58 1.01 -16.17
N GLY A 88 -52.61 0.20 -15.73
CA GLY A 88 -52.74 -0.70 -14.57
C GLY A 88 -52.99 -0.02 -13.23
N LEU A 89 -53.46 -0.82 -12.28
CA LEU A 89 -53.57 -0.49 -10.85
C LEU A 89 -52.23 -0.75 -10.13
N PHE A 90 -51.53 -1.80 -10.56
CA PHE A 90 -50.20 -2.13 -10.07
C PHE A 90 -49.16 -1.87 -11.16
N ILE A 91 -47.95 -1.48 -10.75
CA ILE A 91 -46.80 -1.28 -11.63
C ILE A 91 -45.75 -2.32 -11.27
N ALA A 92 -45.16 -2.97 -12.27
CA ALA A 92 -44.02 -3.86 -12.13
C ALA A 92 -42.82 -3.27 -12.87
N GLN A 93 -41.68 -3.11 -12.21
CA GLN A 93 -40.42 -2.82 -12.89
C GLN A 93 -39.97 -4.04 -13.69
N TRP A 94 -39.52 -3.84 -14.92
CA TRP A 94 -39.28 -4.92 -15.87
C TRP A 94 -38.10 -4.60 -16.78
N ASP A 95 -36.90 -4.92 -16.33
CA ASP A 95 -35.68 -4.56 -17.05
C ASP A 95 -35.47 -5.49 -18.25
N ASP A 96 -34.83 -4.97 -19.30
CA ASP A 96 -34.78 -5.68 -20.58
C ASP A 96 -33.72 -6.80 -20.59
N ASP A 97 -32.63 -6.66 -19.83
CA ASP A 97 -31.51 -7.61 -19.73
C ASP A 97 -31.71 -8.80 -18.76
N ASP A 98 -32.61 -8.69 -17.78
CA ASP A 98 -32.79 -9.66 -16.69
C ASP A 98 -33.68 -10.87 -17.01
N TRP A 99 -33.56 -11.94 -16.20
CA TRP A 99 -34.36 -13.17 -16.33
C TRP A 99 -35.54 -13.20 -15.36
N TYR A 100 -36.73 -13.56 -15.85
CA TYR A 100 -37.94 -13.71 -15.03
C TYR A 100 -38.66 -15.04 -15.29
N SER A 101 -39.03 -15.75 -14.21
CA SER A 101 -39.86 -16.98 -14.28
C SER A 101 -41.32 -16.68 -14.66
N SER A 102 -42.07 -17.68 -15.15
CA SER A 102 -43.52 -17.58 -15.43
C SER A 102 -44.37 -17.12 -14.24
N GLU A 103 -43.92 -17.34 -13.00
CA GLU A 103 -44.72 -17.06 -11.80
C GLU A 103 -44.40 -15.71 -11.15
N ARG A 104 -43.43 -14.93 -11.68
CA ARG A 104 -42.93 -13.69 -11.04
C ARG A 104 -44.08 -12.75 -10.65
N LEU A 105 -44.94 -12.38 -11.60
CA LEU A 105 -46.04 -11.44 -11.34
C LEU A 105 -47.05 -12.00 -10.33
N ALA A 106 -47.41 -13.29 -10.43
CA ALA A 106 -48.36 -13.90 -9.51
C ALA A 106 -47.82 -13.95 -8.08
N VAL A 107 -46.54 -14.33 -7.92
CA VAL A 107 -45.84 -14.42 -6.63
C VAL A 107 -45.62 -13.04 -6.00
N GLN A 108 -45.30 -12.02 -6.79
CA GLN A 108 -45.12 -10.64 -6.28
C GLN A 108 -46.45 -9.89 -6.02
N LEU A 109 -47.52 -10.18 -6.77
CA LEU A 109 -48.82 -9.52 -6.58
C LEU A 109 -49.67 -10.16 -5.48
N ALA A 110 -49.50 -11.45 -5.17
CA ALA A 110 -50.32 -12.11 -4.14
C ALA A 110 -50.29 -11.42 -2.76
N PRO A 111 -49.13 -10.97 -2.21
CA PRO A 111 -49.11 -10.20 -0.96
C PRO A 111 -49.81 -8.83 -1.06
N ILE A 112 -49.85 -8.23 -2.25
CA ILE A 112 -50.48 -6.91 -2.48
C ILE A 112 -52.00 -7.06 -2.58
N ILE A 113 -52.47 -8.05 -3.35
CA ILE A 113 -53.89 -8.39 -3.48
C ILE A 113 -54.49 -8.87 -2.14
N ASP A 114 -53.71 -9.59 -1.34
CA ASP A 114 -54.08 -9.98 0.04
C ASP A 114 -54.12 -8.80 1.04
N GLY A 115 -53.75 -7.58 0.63
CA GLY A 115 -53.69 -6.39 1.49
C GLY A 115 -52.59 -6.47 2.57
N LYS A 116 -51.52 -7.23 2.33
CA LYS A 116 -50.37 -7.40 3.25
C LYS A 116 -49.20 -6.48 2.90
N ALA A 117 -49.10 -6.05 1.65
CA ALA A 117 -48.04 -5.21 1.12
C ALA A 117 -48.59 -4.12 0.21
N ASP A 118 -47.91 -2.98 0.17
CA ASP A 118 -48.08 -1.93 -0.84
C ASP A 118 -47.02 -2.05 -1.94
N ILE A 119 -45.85 -2.62 -1.57
CA ILE A 119 -44.68 -2.89 -2.41
C ILE A 119 -44.21 -4.32 -2.14
N THR A 120 -43.86 -5.06 -3.19
CA THR A 120 -43.03 -6.26 -3.08
C THR A 120 -41.78 -6.13 -3.94
N GLY A 121 -40.70 -6.78 -3.50
CA GLY A 121 -39.45 -6.87 -4.25
C GLY A 121 -38.77 -8.21 -3.99
N LEU A 122 -37.94 -8.66 -4.91
CA LEU A 122 -37.30 -9.97 -4.83
C LEU A 122 -35.97 -9.89 -4.07
N ASN A 123 -35.87 -10.72 -3.04
CA ASN A 123 -34.61 -11.01 -2.35
C ASN A 123 -34.04 -12.29 -2.99
N ASN A 124 -32.99 -12.14 -3.81
CA ASN A 124 -32.44 -13.22 -4.63
C ASN A 124 -30.94 -13.01 -4.86
N HIS A 125 -30.12 -13.93 -4.37
CA HIS A 125 -28.67 -13.77 -4.40
C HIS A 125 -28.02 -14.35 -5.66
N LEU A 126 -28.82 -14.76 -6.67
CA LEU A 126 -28.35 -15.41 -7.89
C LEU A 126 -28.07 -14.42 -9.04
N PHE A 127 -26.88 -14.55 -9.62
CA PHE A 127 -26.39 -13.80 -10.75
C PHE A 127 -25.91 -14.75 -11.86
N PHE A 128 -26.11 -14.40 -13.12
CA PHE A 128 -25.55 -15.14 -14.26
C PHE A 128 -24.60 -14.28 -15.08
N ASP A 129 -23.33 -14.64 -15.07
CA ASP A 129 -22.28 -14.07 -15.91
C ASP A 129 -22.39 -14.65 -17.32
N VAL A 130 -23.05 -13.92 -18.21
CA VAL A 130 -23.33 -14.32 -19.61
C VAL A 130 -22.03 -14.53 -20.40
N TRP A 131 -21.01 -13.72 -20.10
CA TRP A 131 -19.72 -13.81 -20.78
C TRP A 131 -18.98 -15.10 -20.40
N ARG A 132 -18.90 -15.42 -19.10
CA ARG A 132 -18.23 -16.62 -18.60
C ARG A 132 -19.10 -17.88 -18.62
N GLU A 133 -20.39 -17.74 -18.91
CA GLU A 133 -21.45 -18.76 -18.81
C GLU A 133 -21.49 -19.39 -17.41
N GLN A 134 -21.47 -18.55 -16.37
CA GLN A 134 -21.28 -18.97 -14.98
C GLN A 134 -22.27 -18.35 -14.02
N PHE A 135 -22.95 -19.21 -13.25
CA PHE A 135 -23.78 -18.79 -12.13
C PHE A 135 -22.94 -18.50 -10.89
N TRP A 136 -23.27 -17.38 -10.26
CA TRP A 136 -22.69 -16.93 -9.01
C TRP A 136 -23.80 -16.64 -8.00
N ARG A 137 -23.53 -16.96 -6.74
CA ARG A 137 -24.38 -16.64 -5.60
C ARG A 137 -23.62 -15.75 -4.64
N ALA A 138 -24.17 -14.58 -4.30
CA ALA A 138 -23.71 -13.82 -3.14
C ALA A 138 -24.21 -14.49 -1.84
N ASP A 139 -23.52 -14.31 -0.71
CA ASP A 139 -24.13 -14.58 0.59
C ASP A 139 -25.09 -13.44 1.03
N ASN A 140 -25.88 -13.67 2.08
CA ASN A 140 -26.86 -12.68 2.53
C ASN A 140 -26.19 -11.33 2.92
N PRO A 141 -25.10 -11.28 3.71
CA PRO A 141 -24.42 -10.02 4.03
C PRO A 141 -23.93 -9.25 2.80
N LEU A 142 -23.31 -9.93 1.83
CA LEU A 142 -22.89 -9.31 0.58
C LEU A 142 -24.09 -8.80 -0.23
N PHE A 143 -25.18 -9.56 -0.31
CA PHE A 143 -26.37 -9.13 -1.02
C PHE A 143 -27.07 -7.93 -0.33
N GLU A 144 -27.13 -7.89 1.00
CA GLU A 144 -27.65 -6.75 1.76
C GLU A 144 -26.75 -5.50 1.69
N ALA A 145 -25.44 -5.68 1.49
CA ALA A 145 -24.50 -4.59 1.20
C ALA A 145 -24.62 -4.08 -0.25
N MET A 146 -24.86 -4.97 -1.21
CA MET A 146 -25.08 -4.65 -2.63
C MET A 146 -26.44 -3.99 -2.88
N PHE A 147 -27.49 -4.47 -2.23
CA PHE A 147 -28.88 -4.13 -2.53
C PHE A 147 -29.60 -3.54 -1.33
N ARG A 148 -30.21 -2.38 -1.54
CA ARG A 148 -30.90 -1.64 -0.49
C ARG A 148 -32.01 -2.51 0.12
N ARG A 149 -31.95 -2.72 1.44
CA ARG A 149 -32.87 -3.59 2.21
C ARG A 149 -32.89 -5.07 1.75
N GLY A 150 -31.88 -5.55 1.03
CA GLY A 150 -31.85 -6.91 0.47
C GLY A 150 -32.88 -7.11 -0.64
N ILE A 151 -33.16 -6.09 -1.45
CA ILE A 151 -34.10 -6.13 -2.58
C ILE A 151 -33.39 -5.77 -3.89
N ALA A 152 -33.46 -6.64 -4.89
CA ALA A 152 -33.07 -6.30 -6.25
C ALA A 152 -34.05 -5.24 -6.80
N GLY A 153 -33.63 -3.98 -6.92
CA GLY A 153 -34.55 -2.85 -7.11
C GLY A 153 -35.35 -2.91 -8.42
N GLY A 154 -34.71 -3.26 -9.54
CA GLY A 154 -35.38 -3.52 -10.83
C GLY A 154 -36.48 -4.61 -10.81
N THR A 155 -36.65 -5.33 -9.70
CA THR A 155 -37.73 -6.32 -9.52
C THR A 155 -39.00 -5.79 -8.84
N LEU A 156 -39.02 -4.53 -8.39
CA LEU A 156 -40.11 -3.96 -7.58
C LEU A 156 -41.48 -4.02 -8.27
N VAL A 157 -42.52 -4.38 -7.50
CA VAL A 157 -43.93 -4.33 -7.88
C VAL A 157 -44.69 -3.53 -6.80
N PHE A 158 -45.52 -2.56 -7.19
CA PHE A 158 -46.14 -1.62 -6.24
C PHE A 158 -47.52 -1.11 -6.69
N SER A 159 -48.34 -0.63 -5.73
CA SER A 159 -49.58 0.09 -6.05
C SER A 159 -49.29 1.44 -6.69
N ARG A 160 -49.90 1.70 -7.85
CA ARG A 160 -49.70 2.91 -8.66
C ARG A 160 -50.03 4.21 -7.92
N GLU A 161 -50.84 4.16 -6.87
CA GLU A 161 -51.16 5.35 -6.06
C GLU A 161 -49.92 5.94 -5.34
N TYR A 162 -48.88 5.14 -5.14
CA TYR A 162 -47.56 5.59 -4.66
C TYR A 162 -46.67 6.17 -5.78
N TRP A 163 -47.19 6.35 -7.00
CA TRP A 163 -46.53 7.15 -8.03
C TRP A 163 -47.34 8.41 -8.37
N ARG A 164 -46.64 9.55 -8.43
CA ARG A 164 -47.18 10.83 -8.87
C ARG A 164 -46.10 11.71 -9.47
N GLU A 165 -46.25 11.99 -10.77
CA GLU A 165 -45.38 12.86 -11.58
C GLU A 165 -44.83 14.07 -10.81
N GLY A 166 -43.51 14.15 -10.70
CA GLY A 166 -42.78 15.24 -10.07
C GLY A 166 -43.02 15.43 -8.56
N LYS A 167 -43.51 14.40 -7.84
CA LYS A 167 -43.73 14.45 -6.38
C LYS A 167 -43.35 13.17 -5.63
N LEU A 168 -43.81 12.03 -6.13
CA LEU A 168 -43.46 10.72 -5.61
C LEU A 168 -43.15 9.88 -6.84
N ASP A 169 -41.90 9.99 -7.27
CA ASP A 169 -41.47 9.71 -8.64
C ASP A 169 -40.03 9.22 -8.64
N TYR A 170 -39.57 8.61 -9.73
CA TYR A 170 -38.18 8.22 -9.89
C TYR A 170 -37.28 9.46 -10.00
N LEU A 171 -36.03 9.33 -9.55
CA LEU A 171 -35.00 10.33 -9.81
C LEU A 171 -34.55 10.25 -11.27
N ASP A 172 -34.16 11.39 -11.87
CA ASP A 172 -33.57 11.43 -13.21
C ASP A 172 -32.11 10.92 -13.15
N SER A 173 -31.98 9.60 -12.99
CA SER A 173 -30.74 8.85 -12.78
C SER A 173 -30.84 7.50 -13.50
N SER A 174 -29.70 6.93 -13.87
CA SER A 174 -29.58 5.57 -14.41
C SER A 174 -28.88 4.60 -13.45
N LEU A 175 -28.78 4.99 -12.17
CA LEU A 175 -28.24 4.19 -11.09
C LEU A 175 -29.01 4.51 -9.80
N ARG A 176 -29.47 3.46 -9.09
CA ARG A 176 -30.25 3.52 -7.84
C ARG A 176 -31.60 4.26 -7.92
N GLU A 177 -32.11 4.57 -9.11
CA GLU A 177 -33.40 5.22 -9.28
C GLU A 177 -34.55 4.39 -8.69
N ASP A 178 -34.40 3.07 -8.76
CA ASP A 178 -35.27 2.02 -8.23
C ASP A 178 -35.27 1.98 -6.69
N ALA A 179 -34.09 1.91 -6.08
CA ALA A 179 -33.88 1.82 -4.64
C ALA A 179 -34.24 3.13 -3.91
N ASP A 180 -33.92 4.28 -4.52
CA ASP A 180 -34.23 5.58 -3.94
C ASP A 180 -35.73 5.90 -4.09
N PHE A 181 -36.41 5.42 -5.16
CA PHE A 181 -37.87 5.49 -5.29
C PHE A 181 -38.57 4.55 -4.29
N MET A 182 -38.08 3.33 -4.07
CA MET A 182 -38.58 2.43 -3.03
C MET A 182 -38.55 3.08 -1.64
N GLU A 183 -37.43 3.69 -1.24
CA GLU A 183 -37.32 4.41 0.04
C GLU A 183 -38.27 5.61 0.12
N CYS A 184 -38.52 6.30 -1.01
CA CYS A 184 -39.54 7.37 -1.07
C CYS A 184 -40.96 6.83 -0.87
N MET A 185 -41.35 5.71 -1.50
CA MET A 185 -42.67 5.10 -1.30
C MET A 185 -42.86 4.62 0.15
N ILE A 186 -41.85 3.96 0.74
CA ILE A 186 -41.87 3.56 2.17
C ILE A 186 -42.00 4.78 3.08
N SER A 187 -41.29 5.88 2.76
CA SER A 187 -41.40 7.15 3.49
C SER A 187 -42.77 7.83 3.35
N ALA A 188 -43.55 7.49 2.32
CA ALA A 188 -44.93 7.92 2.15
C ALA A 188 -45.95 7.02 2.89
N GLY A 189 -45.50 5.93 3.53
CA GLY A 189 -46.32 5.03 4.36
C GLY A 189 -46.46 3.60 3.82
N ALA A 190 -45.92 3.30 2.64
CA ALA A 190 -46.07 2.00 1.98
C ALA A 190 -45.36 0.86 2.74
N ASN A 191 -46.04 -0.27 2.94
CA ASN A 191 -45.45 -1.48 3.50
C ASN A 191 -44.72 -2.31 2.42
N LEU A 192 -43.43 -2.55 2.62
CA LEU A 192 -42.60 -3.41 1.77
C LEU A 192 -42.57 -4.85 2.31
N ILE A 193 -42.88 -5.82 1.46
CA ILE A 193 -42.58 -7.25 1.71
C ILE A 193 -41.48 -7.74 0.75
N ALA A 194 -40.39 -8.24 1.33
CA ALA A 194 -39.40 -9.02 0.60
C ALA A 194 -39.99 -10.40 0.26
N VAL A 195 -39.93 -10.79 -1.00
CA VAL A 195 -40.38 -12.09 -1.49
C VAL A 195 -39.16 -12.89 -1.95
N ASP A 196 -39.14 -14.20 -1.70
CA ASP A 196 -38.05 -15.07 -2.17
C ASP A 196 -38.01 -15.08 -3.70
N GLY A 197 -36.90 -14.63 -4.28
CA GLY A 197 -36.70 -14.59 -5.72
C GLY A 197 -35.85 -15.73 -6.27
N HIS A 198 -35.39 -16.69 -5.45
CA HIS A 198 -34.42 -17.71 -5.85
C HIS A 198 -34.82 -18.52 -7.09
N ALA A 199 -36.11 -18.78 -7.29
CA ALA A 199 -36.65 -19.48 -8.47
C ALA A 199 -37.41 -18.55 -9.45
N HIS A 200 -37.41 -17.23 -9.19
CA HIS A 200 -38.27 -16.27 -9.89
C HIS A 200 -37.52 -15.18 -10.65
N PHE A 201 -36.24 -15.00 -10.34
CA PHE A 201 -35.36 -13.98 -10.90
C PHE A 201 -33.93 -14.50 -11.01
N VAL A 202 -33.16 -13.98 -11.95
CA VAL A 202 -31.69 -14.05 -11.95
C VAL A 202 -31.19 -12.68 -12.39
N TYR A 203 -30.19 -12.14 -11.69
CA TYR A 203 -29.56 -10.88 -12.09
C TYR A 203 -28.56 -11.15 -13.23
N LEU A 204 -28.81 -10.64 -14.41
CA LEU A 204 -28.00 -10.89 -15.60
C LEU A 204 -26.79 -9.95 -15.68
N ARG A 205 -25.61 -10.55 -15.90
CA ARG A 205 -24.32 -9.85 -15.89
C ARG A 205 -23.65 -9.98 -17.25
N HIS A 206 -23.50 -8.84 -17.93
CA HIS A 206 -22.97 -8.71 -19.28
C HIS A 206 -22.22 -7.37 -19.45
N LEU A 207 -21.43 -7.24 -20.52
CA LEU A 207 -20.51 -6.10 -20.71
C LEU A 207 -21.19 -4.71 -20.63
N ASN A 208 -22.47 -4.61 -21.03
CA ASN A 208 -23.20 -3.35 -21.14
C ASN A 208 -24.23 -3.11 -20.01
N ASN A 209 -24.03 -3.65 -18.79
CA ASN A 209 -24.90 -3.31 -17.65
C ASN A 209 -24.59 -1.90 -17.12
N THR A 210 -25.62 -1.14 -16.75
CA THR A 210 -25.48 0.24 -16.25
C THR A 210 -24.75 0.32 -14.91
N TRP A 211 -24.93 -0.67 -14.03
CA TRP A 211 -24.08 -0.88 -12.86
C TRP A 211 -23.02 -1.92 -13.18
N SER A 212 -21.80 -1.47 -13.50
CA SER A 212 -20.69 -2.36 -13.85
C SER A 212 -19.96 -2.89 -12.61
N PHE A 213 -19.81 -4.22 -12.57
CA PHE A 213 -19.04 -4.97 -11.58
C PHE A 213 -18.90 -6.44 -12.03
N VAL A 214 -17.95 -7.16 -11.44
CA VAL A 214 -17.66 -8.57 -11.74
C VAL A 214 -18.18 -9.47 -10.61
N SER A 215 -19.15 -10.34 -10.91
CA SER A 215 -19.56 -11.42 -10.02
C SER A 215 -18.37 -12.35 -9.74
N GLY A 216 -18.21 -12.75 -8.47
CA GLY A 216 -17.01 -13.42 -7.99
C GLY A 216 -15.89 -12.49 -7.49
N LYS A 217 -16.05 -11.16 -7.60
CA LYS A 217 -15.02 -10.18 -7.16
C LYS A 217 -15.53 -8.94 -6.40
N LEU A 218 -16.73 -8.43 -6.68
CA LEU A 218 -17.22 -7.18 -6.07
C LEU A 218 -17.31 -7.27 -4.52
N ILE A 219 -16.89 -6.19 -3.83
CA ILE A 219 -16.91 -5.98 -2.36
C ILE A 219 -16.03 -6.97 -1.60
N GLN A 220 -16.31 -8.27 -1.68
CA GLN A 220 -15.57 -9.31 -0.98
C GLN A 220 -15.60 -10.60 -1.81
N ALA A 221 -14.50 -10.94 -2.48
CA ALA A 221 -14.41 -12.13 -3.34
C ALA A 221 -14.77 -13.45 -2.63
N SER A 222 -14.47 -13.57 -1.33
CA SER A 222 -14.78 -14.75 -0.52
C SER A 222 -16.26 -14.91 -0.12
N ALA A 223 -17.08 -13.86 -0.27
CA ALA A 223 -18.53 -13.90 -0.07
C ALA A 223 -19.31 -14.32 -1.34
N TRP A 224 -18.60 -14.57 -2.45
CA TRP A 224 -19.17 -15.08 -3.69
C TRP A 224 -18.94 -16.59 -3.82
N GLN A 225 -20.02 -17.35 -4.01
CA GLN A 225 -19.97 -18.77 -4.33
C GLN A 225 -20.35 -19.03 -5.80
N LYS A 226 -19.45 -19.66 -6.57
CA LYS A 226 -19.79 -20.19 -7.90
C LYS A 226 -20.70 -21.42 -7.76
N ILE A 227 -21.77 -21.49 -8.54
CA ILE A 227 -22.74 -22.61 -8.52
C ILE A 227 -22.96 -23.20 -9.92
N SER A 228 -23.62 -24.36 -9.99
CA SER A 228 -24.11 -24.95 -11.24
C SER A 228 -25.35 -24.23 -11.76
N THR A 229 -25.62 -24.34 -13.06
CA THR A 229 -26.89 -23.92 -13.70
C THR A 229 -28.09 -24.48 -12.93
N PRO A 230 -29.08 -23.65 -12.55
CA PRO A 230 -30.34 -24.12 -11.99
C PRO A 230 -31.23 -24.78 -13.07
N HIS A 231 -31.88 -25.90 -12.74
CA HIS A 231 -32.66 -26.68 -13.73
C HIS A 231 -33.79 -25.90 -14.41
N TRP A 232 -34.31 -24.86 -13.77
CA TRP A 232 -35.40 -24.01 -14.25
C TRP A 232 -34.93 -22.87 -15.16
N PHE A 233 -33.62 -22.75 -15.37
CA PHE A 233 -33.01 -21.83 -16.34
C PHE A 233 -32.53 -22.56 -17.60
N GLU A 234 -32.47 -23.91 -17.58
CA GLU A 234 -31.89 -24.71 -18.67
C GLU A 234 -32.60 -24.51 -20.03
N ASP A 235 -33.92 -24.29 -20.04
CA ASP A 235 -34.69 -24.01 -21.26
C ASP A 235 -34.37 -22.62 -21.88
N ASP A 236 -33.96 -21.64 -21.07
CA ASP A 236 -33.60 -20.29 -21.52
C ASP A 236 -32.07 -20.14 -21.77
N LEU A 237 -31.25 -21.04 -21.24
CA LEU A 237 -29.80 -21.02 -21.42
C LEU A 237 -29.35 -20.98 -22.91
N PRO A 238 -30.01 -21.68 -23.86
CA PRO A 238 -29.72 -21.54 -25.29
C PRO A 238 -29.84 -20.12 -25.83
N PHE A 239 -30.76 -19.28 -25.31
CA PHE A 239 -30.83 -17.88 -25.68
C PHE A 239 -29.58 -17.13 -25.23
N TYR A 240 -29.13 -17.30 -23.98
CA TYR A 240 -27.93 -16.59 -23.51
C TYR A 240 -26.63 -17.08 -24.16
N HIS A 241 -26.53 -18.38 -24.48
CA HIS A 241 -25.50 -18.91 -25.36
C HIS A 241 -25.55 -18.26 -26.75
N GLN A 242 -26.75 -18.08 -27.33
CA GLN A 242 -26.92 -17.39 -28.60
C GLN A 242 -26.56 -15.91 -28.48
N VAL A 243 -26.96 -15.18 -27.44
CA VAL A 243 -26.59 -13.76 -27.24
C VAL A 243 -25.07 -13.61 -27.16
N LYS A 244 -24.37 -14.47 -26.40
CA LYS A 244 -22.90 -14.50 -26.38
C LYS A 244 -22.31 -14.69 -27.78
N GLN A 245 -22.86 -15.61 -28.58
CA GLN A 245 -22.44 -15.85 -29.97
C GLN A 245 -22.80 -14.69 -30.92
N THR A 246 -23.95 -14.05 -30.73
CA THR A 246 -24.46 -12.95 -31.57
C THR A 246 -23.76 -11.62 -31.26
N HIS A 247 -23.30 -11.39 -30.03
CA HIS A 247 -22.43 -10.26 -29.70
C HIS A 247 -21.10 -10.34 -30.48
N PHE A 248 -20.59 -11.56 -30.74
CA PHE A 248 -19.50 -11.77 -31.70
C PHE A 248 -19.95 -11.72 -33.16
N SER A 249 -21.17 -12.16 -33.51
CA SER A 249 -21.64 -12.14 -34.91
C SER A 249 -22.00 -10.75 -35.42
N GLN A 250 -22.25 -9.77 -34.55
CA GLN A 250 -22.38 -8.35 -34.92
C GLN A 250 -21.06 -7.76 -35.44
N TYR A 251 -19.90 -8.33 -35.07
CA TYR A 251 -18.62 -8.08 -35.73
C TYR A 251 -18.42 -8.92 -37.02
N THR A 252 -19.48 -9.52 -37.58
CA THR A 252 -19.43 -10.33 -38.81
C THR A 252 -20.50 -10.00 -39.85
N GLU A 253 -21.54 -9.22 -39.53
CA GLU A 253 -22.47 -8.67 -40.53
C GLU A 253 -21.93 -7.35 -41.12
N SER A 254 -20.95 -7.52 -42.01
CA SER A 254 -20.62 -6.59 -43.10
C SER A 254 -20.43 -5.10 -42.77
N LEU A 255 -19.15 -4.70 -42.68
CA LEU A 255 -18.70 -3.55 -43.47
C LEU A 255 -19.25 -3.66 -44.91
N PRO A 256 -19.66 -2.56 -45.58
CA PRO A 256 -20.35 -2.62 -46.87
C PRO A 256 -19.41 -2.97 -48.03
N LEU A 257 -18.92 -4.21 -48.04
CA LEU A 257 -18.10 -4.83 -49.07
C LEU A 257 -18.81 -6.07 -49.59
N ALA A 258 -19.30 -5.98 -50.82
CA ALA A 258 -19.68 -7.15 -51.60
C ALA A 258 -18.40 -7.89 -52.03
N VAL A 259 -17.81 -8.67 -51.10
CA VAL A 259 -16.55 -9.39 -51.32
C VAL A 259 -16.74 -10.47 -52.38
N LYS A 260 -16.45 -10.08 -53.63
CA LYS A 260 -15.95 -11.00 -54.66
C LYS A 260 -14.70 -11.69 -54.11
N GLU A 261 -14.56 -12.97 -54.43
CA GLU A 261 -13.35 -13.82 -54.28
C GLU A 261 -12.16 -13.17 -53.56
N SER A 262 -12.13 -13.31 -52.22
CA SER A 262 -11.01 -12.99 -51.33
C SER A 262 -10.14 -11.81 -51.80
N GLN A 263 -10.65 -10.58 -51.66
CA GLN A 263 -9.88 -9.40 -52.04
C GLN A 263 -8.54 -9.36 -51.31
N VAL A 264 -7.48 -9.32 -52.11
CA VAL A 264 -6.14 -8.96 -51.65
C VAL A 264 -6.16 -7.47 -51.27
N VAL A 265 -5.76 -7.17 -50.05
CA VAL A 265 -5.60 -5.79 -49.55
C VAL A 265 -4.15 -5.33 -49.67
N GLU A 266 -3.95 -4.03 -49.85
CA GLU A 266 -2.64 -3.40 -50.04
C GLU A 266 -1.89 -3.26 -48.71
N LEU A 267 -1.60 -4.41 -48.12
CA LEU A 267 -1.09 -4.60 -46.78
C LEU A 267 0.05 -5.63 -46.80
N SER A 268 1.24 -5.24 -46.35
CA SER A 268 2.35 -6.16 -46.12
C SER A 268 2.24 -6.71 -44.69
N CYS A 269 2.14 -8.03 -44.53
CA CYS A 269 2.09 -8.67 -43.21
C CYS A 269 3.48 -9.15 -42.78
N VAL A 270 3.96 -8.70 -41.62
CA VAL A 270 5.24 -9.09 -41.03
C VAL A 270 5.02 -10.17 -39.97
N LEU A 271 5.76 -11.28 -40.10
CA LEU A 271 5.76 -12.41 -39.16
C LEU A 271 7.16 -12.58 -38.57
N HIS A 272 7.32 -12.48 -37.24
CA HIS A 272 8.51 -13.00 -36.57
C HIS A 272 8.28 -14.47 -36.20
N VAL A 273 9.22 -15.34 -36.54
CA VAL A 273 9.18 -16.78 -36.21
C VAL A 273 10.54 -17.29 -35.77
N THR A 274 10.62 -17.80 -34.54
CA THR A 274 11.79 -18.53 -34.04
C THR A 274 11.73 -20.02 -34.38
N GLU A 275 10.53 -20.56 -34.64
CA GLU A 275 10.33 -21.98 -34.98
C GLU A 275 9.44 -22.22 -36.21
N ARG A 276 9.76 -23.29 -36.95
CA ARG A 276 9.00 -23.73 -38.13
C ARG A 276 7.53 -24.09 -37.84
N ALA A 277 7.19 -24.43 -36.59
CA ALA A 277 5.80 -24.68 -36.17
C ALA A 277 4.97 -23.39 -36.13
N GLN A 278 5.56 -22.28 -35.67
CA GLN A 278 4.93 -20.96 -35.58
C GLN A 278 4.56 -20.45 -36.97
N LEU A 279 5.48 -20.55 -37.94
CA LEU A 279 5.25 -20.19 -39.34
C LEU A 279 4.06 -20.97 -39.95
N LYS A 280 4.00 -22.29 -39.74
CA LYS A 280 2.88 -23.11 -40.22
C LYS A 280 1.55 -22.70 -39.60
N ARG A 281 1.52 -22.34 -38.31
CA ARG A 281 0.33 -21.87 -37.60
C ARG A 281 -0.11 -20.47 -38.08
N ALA A 282 0.82 -19.54 -38.24
CA ALA A 282 0.55 -18.18 -38.73
C ALA A 282 0.00 -18.19 -40.17
N LEU A 283 0.64 -18.93 -41.09
CA LEU A 283 0.14 -19.08 -42.47
C LEU A 283 -1.26 -19.71 -42.51
N LEU A 284 -1.54 -20.73 -41.70
CA LEU A 284 -2.85 -21.39 -41.62
C LEU A 284 -3.94 -20.53 -40.94
N LEU A 285 -3.56 -19.46 -40.23
CA LEU A 285 -4.49 -18.45 -39.70
C LEU A 285 -4.70 -17.30 -40.70
N LEU A 286 -3.64 -16.85 -41.39
CA LEU A 286 -3.71 -15.88 -42.48
C LEU A 286 -4.52 -16.39 -43.67
N GLU A 287 -4.41 -17.67 -44.04
CA GLU A 287 -5.24 -18.27 -45.08
C GLU A 287 -6.73 -18.30 -44.75
N LYS A 288 -7.08 -18.17 -43.46
CA LYS A 288 -8.47 -18.13 -42.95
C LYS A 288 -9.01 -16.71 -42.73
N GLN A 289 -8.17 -15.68 -42.74
CA GLN A 289 -8.64 -14.29 -42.66
C GLN A 289 -9.56 -13.98 -43.86
N THR A 290 -10.53 -13.08 -43.67
CA THR A 290 -11.45 -12.63 -44.74
C THR A 290 -10.77 -11.81 -45.82
N VAL A 291 -9.91 -10.87 -45.42
CA VAL A 291 -8.96 -10.20 -46.30
C VAL A 291 -7.60 -10.88 -46.22
N LYS A 292 -6.85 -10.90 -47.31
CA LYS A 292 -5.49 -11.45 -47.34
C LYS A 292 -4.47 -10.35 -47.64
N PRO A 293 -3.32 -10.31 -46.95
CA PRO A 293 -2.25 -9.38 -47.29
C PRO A 293 -1.72 -9.72 -48.69
N GLN A 294 -1.24 -8.70 -49.41
CA GLN A 294 -0.69 -8.86 -50.75
C GLN A 294 0.65 -9.60 -50.76
N GLU A 295 1.40 -9.47 -49.67
CA GLU A 295 2.65 -10.18 -49.43
C GLU A 295 2.84 -10.46 -47.93
N ILE A 296 3.61 -11.51 -47.64
CA ILE A 296 4.02 -11.88 -46.29
C ILE A 296 5.54 -11.80 -46.21
N ILE A 297 6.05 -11.07 -45.22
CA ILE A 297 7.47 -10.97 -44.91
C ILE A 297 7.73 -11.78 -43.65
N VAL A 298 8.50 -12.87 -43.78
CA VAL A 298 8.82 -13.79 -42.70
C VAL A 298 10.24 -13.52 -42.21
N TYR A 299 10.33 -13.09 -40.96
CA TYR A 299 11.54 -12.79 -40.23
C TYR A 299 11.92 -13.98 -39.33
N HIS A 300 13.13 -14.53 -39.48
CA HIS A 300 13.53 -15.78 -38.81
C HIS A 300 15.05 -15.86 -38.56
N PRO A 301 15.54 -16.65 -37.57
CA PRO A 301 16.98 -16.86 -37.39
C PRO A 301 17.65 -17.41 -38.66
N ASP A 302 18.88 -16.97 -38.95
CA ASP A 302 19.74 -17.46 -40.04
C ASP A 302 19.84 -19.00 -40.06
N GLU A 303 19.83 -19.63 -38.88
CA GLU A 303 19.99 -21.07 -38.70
C GLU A 303 18.70 -21.88 -38.93
N LEU A 304 17.53 -21.24 -39.08
CA LEU A 304 16.24 -21.94 -39.19
C LEU A 304 15.99 -22.47 -40.62
N PRO A 305 15.97 -23.80 -40.88
CA PRO A 305 15.83 -24.33 -42.23
C PRO A 305 14.39 -24.24 -42.73
N LEU A 306 14.13 -23.25 -43.59
CA LEU A 306 12.84 -23.05 -44.25
C LEU A 306 12.82 -23.70 -45.65
N GLU A 307 12.01 -24.74 -45.79
CA GLU A 307 11.64 -25.33 -47.09
C GLU A 307 10.67 -24.42 -47.86
N ASN A 308 10.50 -24.65 -49.17
CA ASN A 308 9.49 -23.99 -50.02
C ASN A 308 8.05 -24.32 -49.57
N VAL A 309 7.54 -23.57 -48.57
CA VAL A 309 6.15 -23.67 -48.11
C VAL A 309 5.25 -22.90 -49.08
N SER A 310 4.43 -23.62 -49.85
CA SER A 310 3.36 -23.03 -50.66
C SER A 310 2.22 -22.52 -49.78
N SER A 311 1.76 -21.30 -50.02
CA SER A 311 0.50 -20.76 -49.49
C SER A 311 -0.34 -20.15 -50.61
N GLY A 312 -1.62 -19.89 -50.36
CA GLY A 312 -2.53 -19.16 -51.25
C GLY A 312 -2.36 -17.63 -51.25
N VAL A 313 -1.15 -17.10 -51.00
CA VAL A 313 -0.81 -15.66 -51.04
C VAL A 313 0.29 -15.43 -52.09
N ASN A 314 0.16 -14.35 -52.87
CA ASN A 314 0.89 -14.14 -54.12
C ASN A 314 2.43 -14.14 -53.99
N THR A 315 2.97 -13.64 -52.88
CA THR A 315 4.42 -13.62 -52.62
C THR A 315 4.70 -13.80 -51.11
N ILE A 316 5.59 -14.73 -50.78
CA ILE A 316 6.26 -14.78 -49.46
C ILE A 316 7.72 -14.36 -49.65
N LYS A 317 8.20 -13.45 -48.81
CA LYS A 317 9.61 -13.05 -48.71
C LYS A 317 10.17 -13.58 -47.39
N PHE A 318 11.36 -14.16 -47.41
CA PHE A 318 12.08 -14.59 -46.21
C PHE A 318 13.26 -13.63 -45.98
N LEU A 319 13.41 -13.15 -44.74
CA LEU A 319 14.48 -12.27 -44.30
C LEU A 319 15.11 -12.87 -43.03
N PRO A 320 16.37 -13.34 -43.09
CA PRO A 320 17.00 -14.00 -41.95
C PRO A 320 17.68 -12.99 -41.00
N TYR A 321 17.98 -13.40 -39.76
CA TYR A 321 18.83 -12.65 -38.81
C TYR A 321 19.93 -13.46 -38.11
N GLU A 322 21.06 -12.76 -37.93
CA GLU A 322 22.12 -13.09 -36.98
C GLU A 322 21.61 -12.92 -35.54
N GLU A 323 21.72 -13.97 -34.71
CA GLU A 323 21.53 -13.82 -33.26
C GLU A 323 22.81 -13.24 -32.62
N GLY A 324 22.71 -12.06 -31.98
CA GLY A 324 23.69 -11.59 -31.00
C GLY A 324 24.60 -10.41 -31.38
N THR A 325 24.43 -9.77 -32.53
CA THR A 325 25.24 -8.58 -32.91
C THR A 325 24.62 -7.26 -32.40
N ARG A 326 25.40 -6.46 -31.66
CA ARG A 326 24.97 -5.21 -30.98
C ARG A 326 24.75 -3.99 -31.93
N LEU A 327 24.23 -4.19 -33.15
CA LEU A 327 23.99 -3.12 -34.13
C LEU A 327 22.64 -3.33 -34.86
N SER A 328 21.55 -3.20 -34.10
CA SER A 328 20.15 -3.20 -34.54
C SER A 328 19.77 -1.91 -35.28
N THR A 329 20.44 -1.67 -36.41
CA THR A 329 20.12 -0.62 -37.39
C THR A 329 20.11 -1.17 -38.82
N TRP A 330 20.99 -2.14 -39.12
CA TRP A 330 21.14 -2.71 -40.46
C TRP A 330 20.22 -3.92 -40.74
N PHE A 331 19.35 -4.28 -39.81
CA PHE A 331 18.29 -5.26 -40.02
C PHE A 331 16.95 -4.57 -40.31
N GLU A 332 16.61 -3.58 -39.49
CA GLU A 332 15.37 -2.82 -39.49
C GLU A 332 15.16 -2.09 -40.82
N GLU A 333 16.23 -1.49 -41.36
CA GLU A 333 16.23 -0.88 -42.71
C GLU A 333 15.98 -1.90 -43.84
N LYS A 334 16.43 -3.17 -43.68
CA LYS A 334 16.15 -4.23 -44.66
C LYS A 334 14.70 -4.68 -44.57
N LEU A 335 14.16 -4.85 -43.36
CA LEU A 335 12.76 -5.20 -43.13
C LEU A 335 11.84 -4.13 -43.74
N ALA A 336 12.11 -2.86 -43.42
CA ALA A 336 11.51 -1.68 -44.03
C ALA A 336 11.60 -1.69 -45.57
N GLY A 337 12.78 -1.97 -46.12
CA GLY A 337 13.03 -2.01 -47.56
C GLY A 337 12.37 -3.17 -48.31
N LEU A 338 11.88 -4.19 -47.61
CA LEU A 338 11.10 -5.28 -48.22
C LEU A 338 9.59 -4.97 -48.34
N ILE A 339 9.08 -3.94 -47.67
CA ILE A 339 7.63 -3.63 -47.66
C ILE A 339 7.23 -2.95 -48.98
N ASN A 340 6.45 -3.65 -49.81
CA ASN A 340 5.97 -3.11 -51.09
C ASN A 340 4.65 -2.33 -50.97
N CYS A 341 3.78 -2.66 -50.00
CA CYS A 341 2.46 -2.04 -49.87
C CYS A 341 2.46 -0.75 -49.05
N ASP A 342 1.34 -0.01 -49.08
CA ASP A 342 1.17 1.30 -48.40
C ASP A 342 0.73 1.18 -46.93
N TYR A 343 0.37 -0.02 -46.47
CA TYR A 343 0.05 -0.32 -45.07
C TYR A 343 0.84 -1.54 -44.59
N VAL A 344 1.05 -1.63 -43.27
CA VAL A 344 1.83 -2.69 -42.63
C VAL A 344 1.07 -3.26 -41.44
N MET A 345 1.07 -4.59 -41.30
CA MET A 345 0.60 -5.28 -40.11
C MET A 345 1.74 -6.08 -39.49
N ASN A 346 2.05 -5.83 -38.22
CA ASN A 346 2.74 -6.83 -37.40
C ASN A 346 1.72 -7.85 -36.91
N TRP A 347 2.05 -9.14 -37.03
CA TRP A 347 1.19 -10.22 -36.55
C TRP A 347 1.48 -10.54 -35.08
N PRO A 348 0.47 -10.82 -34.22
CA PRO A 348 0.67 -11.13 -32.81
C PRO A 348 1.36 -12.49 -32.67
N ASN A 349 2.18 -12.67 -31.64
CA ASN A 349 2.91 -13.93 -31.41
C ASN A 349 2.04 -15.15 -31.70
N SER A 350 2.58 -16.15 -32.40
CA SER A 350 1.87 -17.32 -32.90
C SER A 350 1.03 -18.10 -31.87
N GLN A 351 1.21 -17.88 -30.57
CA GLN A 351 0.35 -18.38 -29.50
C GLN A 351 -1.04 -17.76 -29.47
N ALA A 352 -1.18 -16.48 -29.84
CA ALA A 352 -2.38 -15.67 -29.67
C ALA A 352 -3.59 -16.20 -30.47
N TRP A 353 -4.79 -15.89 -29.95
CA TRP A 353 -6.04 -16.10 -30.67
C TRP A 353 -6.46 -14.80 -31.37
N VAL A 354 -6.50 -14.82 -32.69
CA VAL A 354 -7.03 -13.73 -33.53
C VAL A 354 -8.29 -14.19 -34.27
N SER A 355 -9.28 -13.31 -34.35
CA SER A 355 -10.55 -13.62 -35.02
C SER A 355 -10.39 -13.70 -36.54
N LYS A 356 -11.39 -14.25 -37.24
CA LYS A 356 -11.39 -14.39 -38.71
C LYS A 356 -11.36 -13.03 -39.46
N HIS A 357 -11.81 -11.97 -38.80
CA HIS A 357 -11.88 -10.61 -39.35
C HIS A 357 -10.85 -9.68 -38.69
N TRP A 358 -9.94 -10.19 -37.84
CA TRP A 358 -9.03 -9.35 -37.05
C TRP A 358 -8.16 -8.43 -37.93
N LEU A 359 -7.61 -8.97 -39.02
CA LEU A 359 -6.83 -8.20 -39.99
C LEU A 359 -7.69 -7.16 -40.74
N GLU A 360 -8.93 -7.53 -41.07
CA GLU A 360 -9.90 -6.64 -41.73
C GLU A 360 -10.34 -5.50 -40.82
N ILE A 361 -10.56 -5.78 -39.52
CA ILE A 361 -10.96 -4.79 -38.51
C ILE A 361 -9.86 -3.76 -38.32
N GLN A 362 -8.61 -4.18 -38.06
CA GLN A 362 -7.50 -3.26 -37.82
C GLN A 362 -7.22 -2.39 -39.06
N TYR A 363 -7.08 -3.02 -40.24
CA TYR A 363 -6.86 -2.32 -41.51
C TYR A 363 -8.01 -1.36 -41.87
N THR A 364 -9.27 -1.77 -41.73
CA THR A 364 -10.41 -0.91 -42.07
C THR A 364 -10.62 0.19 -41.04
N TYR A 365 -10.38 -0.06 -39.76
CA TYR A 365 -10.46 0.99 -38.73
C TYR A 365 -9.42 2.07 -39.00
N LEU A 366 -8.17 1.68 -39.25
CA LEU A 366 -7.08 2.58 -39.60
C LEU A 366 -7.43 3.45 -40.82
N ILE A 367 -7.86 2.85 -41.93
CA ILE A 367 -8.21 3.58 -43.16
C ILE A 367 -9.46 4.45 -42.97
N ARG A 368 -10.50 3.95 -42.30
CA ARG A 368 -11.78 4.67 -42.10
C ARG A 368 -11.60 5.90 -41.22
N HIS A 369 -10.78 5.80 -40.18
CA HIS A 369 -10.52 6.88 -39.22
C HIS A 369 -9.29 7.73 -39.60
N LYS A 370 -8.55 7.34 -40.66
CA LYS A 370 -7.32 7.99 -41.15
C LYS A 370 -6.25 8.11 -40.06
N LEU A 371 -6.06 7.02 -39.33
CA LEU A 371 -5.07 6.93 -38.27
C LEU A 371 -3.73 6.47 -38.85
N ASP A 372 -2.64 6.85 -38.22
CA ASP A 372 -1.32 6.37 -38.62
C ASP A 372 -1.00 4.98 -38.04
N ALA A 373 -1.58 4.62 -36.88
CA ALA A 373 -1.48 3.27 -36.29
C ALA A 373 -2.61 2.88 -35.31
N THR A 374 -2.69 1.58 -34.94
CA THR A 374 -3.65 0.97 -33.98
C THR A 374 -3.01 -0.20 -33.17
N GLY A 375 -3.49 -0.52 -31.94
CA GLY A 375 -2.97 -1.62 -31.08
C GLY A 375 -3.54 -1.66 -29.63
N LEU A 376 -2.78 -2.18 -28.64
CA LEU A 376 -3.22 -2.50 -27.23
C LEU A 376 -2.20 -2.05 -26.12
N SER A 377 -2.55 -2.01 -24.80
CA SER A 377 -1.74 -1.44 -23.67
C SER A 377 -2.02 -1.99 -22.22
N GLN A 378 -1.12 -1.78 -21.20
CA GLN A 378 -1.24 -2.18 -19.75
C GLN A 378 -0.29 -1.43 -18.71
N PRO A 379 -0.64 -1.31 -17.39
CA PRO A 379 0.23 -0.85 -16.24
C PRO A 379 0.29 -1.76 -14.95
N PHE A 380 1.05 -1.41 -13.87
CA PHE A 380 1.37 -2.21 -12.61
C PHE A 380 1.41 -1.36 -11.28
N PHE A 381 2.10 -1.72 -10.15
CA PHE A 381 2.94 -0.83 -9.24
C PHE A 381 2.61 -0.60 -7.64
N PHE A 382 3.60 -0.44 -6.65
CA PHE A 382 3.70 -0.21 -5.11
C PHE A 382 5.13 0.12 -4.39
N PHE A 383 5.37 0.97 -3.32
CA PHE A 383 6.70 1.54 -2.77
C PHE A 383 7.53 0.87 -1.57
N PRO A 384 8.75 1.29 -1.05
CA PRO A 384 9.73 0.39 -0.33
C PRO A 384 10.50 0.71 1.03
N SER A 385 10.10 1.58 1.97
CA SER A 385 10.85 1.73 3.27
C SER A 385 9.99 2.22 4.44
N GLN A 386 9.78 1.41 5.50
CA GLN A 386 8.75 1.69 6.52
C GLN A 386 8.89 3.01 7.30
N GLN A 387 10.08 3.63 7.34
CA GLN A 387 10.30 4.88 8.09
C GLN A 387 10.51 6.12 7.19
N GLU A 388 10.97 5.94 5.95
CA GLU A 388 11.09 7.02 4.96
C GLU A 388 9.80 7.21 4.15
N PHE A 389 8.99 6.15 4.00
CA PHE A 389 7.70 6.16 3.31
C PHE A 389 6.75 7.28 3.79
N TRP A 390 6.75 7.58 5.09
CA TRP A 390 5.90 8.63 5.67
C TRP A 390 6.31 10.06 5.30
N GLN A 391 7.49 10.25 4.70
CA GLN A 391 8.04 11.55 4.27
C GLN A 391 8.00 11.74 2.74
N TYR A 392 7.71 10.66 2.00
CA TYR A 392 7.69 10.62 0.53
C TYR A 392 6.27 10.51 -0.03
N ILE A 393 5.45 11.47 0.38
CA ILE A 393 4.18 11.83 -0.24
C ILE A 393 4.12 13.37 -0.20
N ALA A 394 4.70 14.09 -1.19
CA ALA A 394 4.68 15.58 -1.39
C ALA A 394 5.27 16.00 -2.78
N SER A 395 4.82 17.10 -3.43
CA SER A 395 5.22 17.73 -4.77
C SER A 395 4.98 16.91 -6.08
N ASP A 396 4.93 17.43 -7.36
CA ASP A 396 4.04 16.94 -8.50
C ASP A 396 4.51 16.66 -10.02
N ASN A 397 3.98 15.57 -10.68
CA ASN A 397 3.59 15.19 -12.12
C ASN A 397 4.50 14.91 -13.41
N GLN A 398 3.95 14.10 -14.39
CA GLN A 398 4.05 14.06 -15.92
C GLN A 398 4.61 12.81 -16.73
N ILE A 399 3.83 12.22 -17.72
CA ILE A 399 4.22 11.47 -18.98
C ILE A 399 3.15 11.40 -20.16
N THR A 400 3.43 10.66 -21.28
CA THR A 400 2.57 10.24 -22.44
C THR A 400 2.52 8.70 -22.81
N ALA A 401 1.49 8.26 -23.56
CA ALA A 401 1.04 6.87 -23.74
C ALA A 401 1.82 5.90 -24.69
N TRP A 402 1.44 4.60 -24.68
CA TRP A 402 2.16 3.47 -25.30
C TRP A 402 1.27 2.43 -26.03
N LEU A 403 1.81 1.78 -27.07
CA LEU A 403 1.12 0.81 -27.94
C LEU A 403 1.93 -0.48 -28.21
N HIS A 404 1.30 -1.65 -28.06
CA HIS A 404 1.96 -2.96 -28.20
C HIS A 404 2.32 -3.32 -29.65
N SER A 405 3.61 -3.57 -29.92
CA SER A 405 4.15 -3.61 -31.28
C SER A 405 3.74 -4.82 -32.13
N GLU A 406 3.41 -5.97 -31.55
CA GLU A 406 2.94 -7.12 -32.31
C GLU A 406 1.45 -7.05 -32.70
N SER A 407 0.69 -6.11 -32.12
CA SER A 407 -0.71 -5.83 -32.52
C SER A 407 -0.83 -4.67 -33.51
N LEU A 408 0.30 -4.14 -33.97
CA LEU A 408 0.38 -2.89 -34.71
C LEU A 408 -0.11 -3.03 -36.15
N CYS A 409 -1.23 -2.40 -36.47
CA CYS A 409 -1.53 -1.96 -37.84
C CYS A 409 -1.03 -0.53 -37.98
N CYS A 410 -0.41 -0.19 -39.11
CA CYS A 410 0.04 1.19 -39.38
C CYS A 410 0.14 1.49 -40.87
N THR A 411 0.26 2.78 -41.23
CA THR A 411 0.68 3.18 -42.58
C THR A 411 2.15 2.77 -42.80
N LYS A 412 2.54 2.57 -44.05
CA LYS A 412 3.95 2.34 -44.43
C LYS A 412 4.84 3.48 -43.95
N GLU A 413 4.38 4.73 -44.09
CA GLU A 413 5.13 5.92 -43.72
C GLU A 413 5.39 5.94 -42.20
N PHE A 414 4.37 5.67 -41.39
CA PHE A 414 4.51 5.51 -39.93
C PHE A 414 5.41 4.33 -39.54
N TYR A 415 5.30 3.17 -40.19
CA TYR A 415 6.20 2.03 -39.95
C TYR A 415 7.66 2.38 -40.26
N LEU A 416 7.88 3.11 -41.36
CA LEU A 416 9.21 3.58 -41.75
C LEU A 416 9.74 4.62 -40.76
N GLU A 417 8.92 5.52 -40.23
CA GLU A 417 9.35 6.50 -39.21
C GLU A 417 9.72 5.84 -37.88
N LYS A 418 8.88 4.92 -37.37
CA LYS A 418 9.19 4.06 -36.22
C LYS A 418 10.56 3.39 -36.35
N HIS A 419 10.90 2.90 -37.55
CA HIS A 419 12.17 2.21 -37.82
C HIS A 419 13.32 3.13 -38.31
N ARG A 420 13.10 4.46 -38.44
CA ARG A 420 14.14 5.46 -38.81
C ARG A 420 14.71 6.23 -37.63
N GLY A 421 13.98 6.36 -36.53
CA GLY A 421 14.54 6.88 -35.27
C GLY A 421 13.54 7.64 -34.40
N PHE A 422 13.66 7.47 -33.08
CA PHE A 422 12.86 8.11 -32.02
C PHE A 422 11.33 7.95 -32.15
N ASN A 423 10.81 6.85 -31.58
CA ASN A 423 9.37 6.58 -31.38
C ASN A 423 8.57 7.80 -30.87
N ARG A 424 9.16 8.69 -30.07
CA ARG A 424 8.51 9.92 -29.55
C ARG A 424 8.04 10.91 -30.61
N ALA A 425 8.54 10.83 -31.85
CA ALA A 425 8.00 11.62 -32.96
C ALA A 425 6.53 11.30 -33.28
N LEU A 426 6.06 10.11 -32.88
CA LEU A 426 4.77 9.53 -33.23
C LEU A 426 3.66 9.85 -32.22
N GLY A 427 3.95 10.63 -31.17
CA GLY A 427 2.99 11.01 -30.11
C GLY A 427 2.65 9.91 -29.10
N PHE A 428 3.06 8.68 -29.36
CA PHE A 428 2.99 7.52 -28.48
C PHE A 428 4.12 6.55 -28.84
N ASN A 429 4.60 5.76 -27.90
CA ASN A 429 5.76 4.89 -28.11
C ASN A 429 5.37 3.41 -28.30
N ILE A 430 6.25 2.63 -28.95
CA ILE A 430 5.95 1.28 -29.42
C ILE A 430 7.01 0.29 -28.92
N GLN A 431 6.65 -0.56 -27.96
CA GLN A 431 7.56 -1.53 -27.30
C GLN A 431 7.93 -2.72 -28.20
N PRO A 432 9.22 -2.94 -28.55
CA PRO A 432 9.68 -4.17 -29.19
C PRO A 432 9.52 -5.40 -28.28
N HIS A 433 9.48 -6.60 -28.87
CA HIS A 433 8.99 -7.79 -28.18
C HIS A 433 10.03 -8.45 -27.24
N GLN A 434 9.73 -8.49 -25.93
CA GLN A 434 10.30 -9.47 -25.00
C GLN A 434 9.22 -10.00 -24.03
N HIS A 435 8.81 -11.26 -24.27
CA HIS A 435 8.11 -12.17 -23.35
C HIS A 435 6.81 -11.67 -22.67
N LEU A 436 5.68 -11.77 -23.38
CA LEU A 436 4.34 -11.85 -22.77
C LEU A 436 3.38 -12.72 -23.61
N GLU A 437 2.39 -13.35 -22.95
CA GLU A 437 1.30 -14.10 -23.59
C GLU A 437 0.01 -13.25 -23.60
N HIS A 438 -0.70 -13.18 -24.73
CA HIS A 438 -1.73 -12.15 -25.04
C HIS A 438 -2.89 -12.70 -25.92
N PHE A 439 -4.11 -12.13 -25.95
CA PHE A 439 -4.72 -11.01 -25.19
C PHE A 439 -6.18 -11.39 -24.77
N LEU A 440 -7.36 -10.78 -25.04
CA LEU A 440 -7.86 -9.56 -25.72
C LEU A 440 -9.35 -9.34 -25.31
N ALA A 441 -9.86 -8.09 -25.21
CA ALA A 441 -11.29 -7.76 -25.04
C ALA A 441 -11.62 -6.33 -25.56
N PHE A 442 -12.90 -5.99 -25.78
CA PHE A 442 -13.39 -4.68 -26.26
C PHE A 442 -14.75 -4.29 -25.64
N ALA A 443 -15.07 -2.98 -25.60
CA ALA A 443 -16.36 -2.38 -25.22
C ALA A 443 -16.47 -0.93 -25.78
N GLU A 444 -17.67 -0.35 -25.90
CA GLU A 444 -17.87 1.02 -26.41
C GLU A 444 -18.89 1.90 -25.62
N GLU A 445 -18.47 3.13 -25.35
CA GLU A 445 -19.22 4.40 -25.18
C GLU A 445 -20.59 4.46 -24.45
N LYS A 446 -20.59 4.98 -23.20
CA LYS A 446 -20.71 6.45 -22.91
C LYS A 446 -20.59 6.77 -21.40
N ALA A 447 -20.25 8.02 -21.06
CA ALA A 447 -19.95 8.46 -19.70
C ALA A 447 -21.16 8.97 -18.88
N PRO A 448 -21.17 8.86 -17.53
CA PRO A 448 -22.28 9.32 -16.69
C PRO A 448 -22.36 10.85 -16.51
N ILE A 449 -23.58 11.37 -16.43
CA ILE A 449 -23.86 12.77 -16.06
C ILE A 449 -23.74 13.00 -14.54
N PRO A 450 -23.38 14.21 -14.10
CA PRO A 450 -22.91 14.45 -12.74
C PRO A 450 -23.92 15.34 -11.92
N ASN A 451 -23.96 15.35 -10.57
CA ASN A 451 -25.23 15.58 -9.80
C ASN A 451 -25.13 16.51 -8.55
N ASN A 452 -25.85 17.65 -8.46
CA ASN A 452 -25.51 18.89 -7.72
C ASN A 452 -25.72 18.99 -6.17
N GLU A 453 -25.10 19.99 -5.51
CA GLU A 453 -24.93 20.11 -4.04
C GLU A 453 -26.21 20.06 -3.18
N ASN A 454 -27.34 20.60 -3.65
CA ASN A 454 -28.48 20.95 -2.79
C ASN A 454 -29.48 19.80 -2.46
N ASP A 455 -29.06 18.53 -2.48
CA ASP A 455 -29.92 17.39 -2.06
C ASP A 455 -29.53 16.88 -0.66
N PRO A 456 -30.38 17.07 0.38
CA PRO A 456 -30.06 16.81 1.77
C PRO A 456 -30.60 15.46 2.29
N LYS A 457 -29.85 14.37 2.12
CA LYS A 457 -30.19 13.03 2.66
C LYS A 457 -29.13 12.39 3.57
N TRP A 458 -28.71 13.11 4.62
CA TRP A 458 -28.31 12.51 5.91
C TRP A 458 -28.86 13.37 7.05
N PHE A 459 -29.51 12.74 8.04
CA PHE A 459 -30.33 13.41 9.05
C PHE A 459 -29.56 13.72 10.36
N PRO A 460 -30.07 14.63 11.23
CA PRO A 460 -29.23 15.36 12.16
C PRO A 460 -29.43 14.97 13.64
N TYR A 461 -28.47 14.26 14.22
CA TYR A 461 -28.30 14.17 15.68
C TYR A 461 -26.81 14.31 16.06
N GLN A 462 -26.55 14.74 17.30
CA GLN A 462 -25.24 15.03 17.91
C GLN A 462 -24.60 16.43 17.73
N LYS A 463 -25.20 17.39 17.01
CA LYS A 463 -24.66 18.77 17.00
C LYS A 463 -24.82 19.52 18.34
N GLU A 464 -25.77 19.11 19.17
CA GLU A 464 -26.00 19.67 20.51
C GLU A 464 -25.30 18.82 21.59
N ALA A 465 -25.37 17.48 21.50
CA ALA A 465 -24.68 16.58 22.44
C ALA A 465 -23.14 16.70 22.41
N ILE A 466 -22.53 17.05 21.26
CA ILE A 466 -21.09 17.36 21.19
C ILE A 466 -20.81 18.75 21.78
N LYS A 467 -21.78 19.66 21.81
CA LYS A 467 -21.57 21.01 22.34
C LYS A 467 -21.58 21.01 23.88
N GLU A 468 -22.54 20.34 24.52
CA GLU A 468 -22.54 20.17 25.98
C GLU A 468 -21.28 19.43 26.47
N LEU A 469 -20.76 18.46 25.68
CA LEU A 469 -19.52 17.76 26.02
C LEU A 469 -18.23 18.60 25.81
N TYR A 470 -18.29 19.71 25.07
CA TYR A 470 -17.18 20.66 24.92
C TYR A 470 -17.27 21.81 25.95
N ASP A 471 -18.48 22.26 26.29
CA ASP A 471 -18.71 23.38 27.21
C ASP A 471 -18.52 22.99 28.70
N GLU A 472 -18.58 21.70 29.08
CA GLU A 472 -18.34 21.24 30.48
C GLU A 472 -16.86 20.91 30.83
N LEU A 473 -15.94 20.84 29.87
CA LEU A 473 -14.53 20.47 30.13
C LEU A 473 -13.53 21.41 29.43
N ASP A 474 -13.49 22.66 29.88
CA ASP A 474 -12.56 23.69 29.42
C ASP A 474 -11.11 23.45 29.88
N ILE A 475 -10.45 22.52 29.19
CA ILE A 475 -9.02 22.22 29.34
C ILE A 475 -8.14 23.41 28.89
N ALA A 476 -8.65 24.35 28.09
CA ALA A 476 -7.90 25.54 27.70
C ALA A 476 -7.72 26.52 28.87
N ASN A 477 -8.73 26.66 29.75
CA ASN A 477 -8.57 27.34 31.03
C ASN A 477 -7.77 26.51 32.04
N LEU A 478 -7.79 25.17 31.98
CA LEU A 478 -6.90 24.34 32.81
C LEU A 478 -5.41 24.58 32.47
N ILE A 479 -5.08 24.75 31.19
CA ILE A 479 -3.71 25.01 30.71
C ILE A 479 -3.28 26.48 30.94
N LYS A 480 -4.18 27.45 30.72
CA LYS A 480 -3.90 28.88 30.96
C LYS A 480 -3.99 29.29 32.44
N GLY A 481 -4.59 28.44 33.28
CA GLY A 481 -4.90 28.72 34.68
C GLY A 481 -3.90 28.18 35.71
N VAL A 482 -2.85 27.45 35.30
CA VAL A 482 -1.81 26.96 36.23
C VAL A 482 -1.00 28.14 36.79
N PRO A 483 -1.13 28.50 38.08
CA PRO A 483 -0.38 29.62 38.62
C PRO A 483 1.05 29.17 38.95
N MET A 484 1.93 30.16 39.11
CA MET A 484 3.28 30.04 39.69
C MET A 484 3.32 29.23 41.01
N ALA A 485 2.18 29.11 41.68
CA ALA A 485 1.92 28.24 42.82
C ALA A 485 2.28 26.76 42.59
N VAL A 486 2.13 26.17 41.39
CA VAL A 486 2.43 24.74 41.18
C VAL A 486 3.94 24.48 41.13
N MET A 487 4.73 25.36 40.49
CA MET A 487 6.19 25.30 40.59
C MET A 487 6.66 25.51 42.03
N MET A 488 6.07 26.48 42.75
CA MET A 488 6.31 26.63 44.19
C MET A 488 5.92 25.39 45.01
N LEU A 489 4.82 24.69 44.67
CA LEU A 489 4.40 23.50 45.38
C LEU A 489 5.44 22.38 45.24
N VAL A 490 6.01 22.17 44.05
CA VAL A 490 7.10 21.20 43.84
C VAL A 490 8.35 21.59 44.64
N SER A 491 8.75 22.87 44.63
CA SER A 491 9.88 23.34 45.44
C SER A 491 9.64 23.25 46.96
N ILE A 492 8.41 23.47 47.42
CA ILE A 492 8.04 23.37 48.84
C ILE A 492 7.94 21.89 49.29
N CYS A 493 7.44 20.99 48.43
CA CYS A 493 7.45 19.55 48.69
C CYS A 493 8.87 18.98 48.77
N MET A 494 9.83 19.49 47.98
CA MET A 494 11.25 19.12 48.14
C MET A 494 11.86 19.58 49.47
N LEU A 495 11.27 20.56 50.15
CA LEU A 495 11.72 21.03 51.47
C LEU A 495 11.04 20.30 52.65
N PHE A 496 10.05 19.44 52.41
CA PHE A 496 9.30 18.70 53.43
C PHE A 496 9.13 17.20 53.14
N LEU A 497 10.22 16.53 52.76
CA LEU A 497 10.27 15.06 52.77
C LEU A 497 10.70 14.53 54.16
N PRO A 498 9.82 13.88 54.93
CA PRO A 498 10.22 13.15 56.13
C PRO A 498 11.08 11.94 55.75
N THR A 499 12.14 11.68 56.53
CA THR A 499 13.11 10.60 56.26
C THR A 499 12.54 9.21 56.59
N TRP A 500 11.74 8.64 55.70
CA TRP A 500 11.30 7.25 55.79
C TRP A 500 12.42 6.30 55.35
N GLN A 501 13.23 5.85 56.31
CA GLN A 501 14.20 4.77 56.10
C GLN A 501 13.46 3.43 55.95
N VAL A 502 13.16 3.03 54.72
CA VAL A 502 12.81 1.64 54.41
C VAL A 502 14.09 0.83 54.29
N ALA A 503 14.37 0.00 55.29
CA ALA A 503 15.58 -0.83 55.34
C ALA A 503 15.47 -2.05 54.41
N ALA A 504 15.74 -1.85 53.11
CA ALA A 504 15.87 -2.92 52.11
C ALA A 504 17.13 -3.77 52.35
N ASN A 505 17.12 -4.55 53.44
CA ASN A 505 18.27 -5.30 53.94
C ASN A 505 18.40 -6.68 53.26
N GLN A 506 18.80 -6.68 51.99
CA GLN A 506 19.41 -7.84 51.35
C GLN A 506 20.85 -7.50 50.94
N LYS A 507 21.72 -8.51 51.00
CA LYS A 507 23.05 -8.46 50.38
C LYS A 507 22.87 -8.45 48.85
N ALA A 508 22.71 -7.26 48.29
CA ALA A 508 22.87 -7.07 46.86
C ALA A 508 24.36 -7.25 46.53
N ASP A 509 24.65 -7.98 45.44
CA ASP A 509 25.89 -7.80 44.70
C ASP A 509 26.03 -6.34 44.25
N SER A 510 27.24 -5.92 43.84
CA SER A 510 27.48 -4.52 43.51
C SER A 510 26.51 -4.04 42.40
N ILE A 511 25.99 -2.82 42.53
CA ILE A 511 24.97 -2.28 41.61
C ILE A 511 25.47 -2.23 40.16
N GLU A 512 26.80 -2.21 39.99
CA GLU A 512 27.51 -2.38 38.73
C GLU A 512 27.23 -3.71 38.00
N GLN A 513 26.85 -4.78 38.69
CA GLN A 513 26.50 -6.06 38.07
C GLN A 513 25.42 -6.80 38.86
N GLN A 514 24.18 -6.73 38.39
CA GLN A 514 23.08 -7.57 38.88
C GLN A 514 22.89 -8.79 37.97
N SER A 515 22.30 -9.87 38.51
CA SER A 515 22.01 -11.09 37.73
C SER A 515 20.63 -11.64 38.09
N PHE A 516 19.74 -11.70 37.11
CA PHE A 516 18.36 -12.15 37.25
C PHE A 516 18.23 -13.54 36.60
N SER A 517 18.05 -14.59 37.40
CA SER A 517 17.81 -15.94 36.87
C SER A 517 16.45 -16.02 36.18
N ALA A 518 16.25 -16.95 35.24
CA ALA A 518 14.96 -17.15 34.57
C ALA A 518 13.78 -17.24 35.56
N ALA A 519 14.01 -17.87 36.73
CA ALA A 519 13.03 -18.03 37.79
C ALA A 519 12.51 -16.71 38.40
N PHE A 520 13.29 -15.61 38.36
CA PHE A 520 12.81 -14.28 38.77
C PHE A 520 11.63 -13.80 37.91
N PHE A 521 11.65 -14.13 36.62
CA PHE A 521 10.63 -13.67 35.68
C PHE A 521 9.38 -14.57 35.66
N ASN A 522 9.44 -15.81 36.17
CA ASN A 522 8.32 -16.78 36.12
C ASN A 522 6.96 -16.21 36.55
N GLN A 523 6.95 -15.32 37.55
CA GLN A 523 5.74 -14.64 38.03
C GLN A 523 5.00 -13.83 36.95
N TYR A 524 5.73 -13.29 35.96
CA TYR A 524 5.18 -12.52 34.85
C TYR A 524 4.84 -13.37 33.62
N ASN A 525 5.02 -14.69 33.69
CA ASN A 525 4.81 -15.65 32.60
C ASN A 525 5.43 -15.22 31.24
N PRO A 526 6.70 -14.74 31.21
CA PRO A 526 7.32 -14.16 30.04
C PRO A 526 7.39 -15.16 28.90
N GLN A 527 7.20 -14.71 27.67
CA GLN A 527 7.24 -15.60 26.52
C GLN A 527 8.52 -15.40 25.71
N THR A 528 8.98 -14.18 25.50
CA THR A 528 10.24 -13.89 24.76
C THR A 528 11.37 -13.44 25.69
N ALA A 529 12.60 -13.35 25.19
CA ALA A 529 13.67 -12.65 25.89
C ALA A 529 13.35 -11.15 25.99
N LEU A 530 12.71 -10.57 24.96
CA LEU A 530 12.19 -9.20 25.01
C LEU A 530 11.18 -8.99 26.15
N ASP A 531 10.27 -9.95 26.39
CA ASP A 531 9.37 -9.96 27.56
C ASP A 531 10.19 -9.88 28.88
N MET A 532 11.27 -10.65 29.02
CA MET A 532 12.14 -10.58 30.20
C MET A 532 12.89 -9.23 30.30
N VAL A 533 13.39 -8.70 29.17
CA VAL A 533 14.15 -7.46 29.11
C VAL A 533 13.31 -6.24 29.54
N TYR A 534 12.06 -6.13 29.08
CA TYR A 534 11.12 -5.09 29.57
C TYR A 534 10.74 -5.24 31.05
N ARG A 535 11.08 -6.35 31.70
CA ARG A 535 10.78 -6.63 33.12
C ARG A 535 12.03 -6.60 34.01
N LEU A 536 13.16 -6.13 33.50
CA LEU A 536 14.41 -5.96 34.24
C LEU A 536 14.32 -4.76 35.21
N PRO A 537 14.51 -4.97 36.53
CA PRO A 537 14.51 -3.90 37.52
C PRO A 537 15.48 -2.75 37.19
N GLY A 538 14.90 -1.59 36.91
CA GLY A 538 15.65 -0.37 36.63
C GLY A 538 16.47 -0.39 35.34
N PHE A 539 16.05 -1.14 34.31
CA PHE A 539 16.64 -1.12 32.97
C PHE A 539 15.68 -0.46 31.98
N ALA A 540 16.17 0.47 31.18
CA ALA A 540 15.43 1.05 30.06
C ALA A 540 15.98 0.46 28.76
N PHE A 541 15.14 -0.18 27.96
CA PHE A 541 15.57 -0.81 26.71
C PHE A 541 15.84 0.24 25.62
N GLU A 542 17.07 0.28 25.13
CA GLU A 542 17.46 1.10 23.98
C GLU A 542 17.49 0.21 22.74
N ASN A 543 16.40 0.22 21.97
CA ASN A 543 16.42 -0.27 20.61
C ASN A 543 17.28 0.66 19.74
N THR A 544 18.00 0.12 18.76
CA THR A 544 18.69 0.91 17.73
C THR A 544 18.41 0.30 16.38
N ASP A 545 18.12 1.20 15.44
CA ASP A 545 18.04 0.92 14.01
C ASP A 545 19.31 1.46 13.33
N SER A 546 19.47 1.21 12.02
CA SER A 546 20.74 1.32 11.29
C SER A 546 21.45 2.68 11.43
N ALA A 547 22.74 2.63 11.77
CA ALA A 547 23.63 3.79 11.94
C ALA A 547 24.98 3.58 11.21
N ARG A 548 25.80 4.64 11.06
CA ARG A 548 27.05 4.60 10.27
C ARG A 548 28.10 3.66 10.87
N GLY A 549 28.48 2.65 10.10
CA GLY A 549 29.47 1.64 10.49
C GLY A 549 28.96 0.67 11.55
N PHE A 550 29.61 -0.50 11.67
CA PHE A 550 29.17 -1.51 12.65
C PHE A 550 29.43 -1.07 14.11
N GLY A 551 30.27 -0.06 14.30
CA GLY A 551 30.54 0.57 15.59
C GLY A 551 29.32 1.25 16.24
N ALA A 552 28.40 1.81 15.44
CA ALA A 552 27.34 2.71 15.92
C ALA A 552 25.97 2.05 16.13
N ASN A 553 25.60 1.03 15.33
CA ASN A 553 24.32 0.32 15.49
C ASN A 553 24.36 -0.67 16.67
N VAL A 554 24.36 -0.12 17.88
CA VAL A 554 24.56 -0.87 19.13
C VAL A 554 23.45 -0.51 20.10
N GLY A 555 22.45 -1.38 20.21
CA GLY A 555 21.46 -1.33 21.29
C GLY A 555 22.07 -1.77 22.62
N ASN A 556 21.33 -1.60 23.71
CA ASN A 556 21.87 -1.84 25.06
C ASN A 556 21.65 -3.26 25.61
N VAL A 557 21.49 -4.26 24.73
CA VAL A 557 21.38 -5.68 25.09
C VAL A 557 22.38 -6.53 24.28
N LEU A 558 23.10 -7.39 25.00
CA LEU A 558 23.98 -8.45 24.49
C LEU A 558 23.29 -9.81 24.57
N ILE A 559 23.76 -10.76 23.76
CA ILE A 559 23.36 -12.17 23.83
C ILE A 559 24.64 -12.99 24.03
N ASN A 560 24.73 -13.75 25.13
CA ASN A 560 25.95 -14.48 25.52
C ASN A 560 27.22 -13.61 25.54
N GLY A 561 27.14 -12.36 25.97
CA GLY A 561 28.24 -11.40 25.98
C GLY A 561 28.65 -10.81 24.62
N ALA A 562 27.95 -11.18 23.53
CA ALA A 562 28.21 -10.71 22.17
C ALA A 562 27.08 -9.80 21.65
N ARG A 563 27.39 -8.96 20.65
CA ARG A 563 26.37 -8.24 19.87
C ARG A 563 25.64 -9.24 18.94
N PRO A 564 24.38 -8.99 18.57
CA PRO A 564 23.81 -9.59 17.36
C PRO A 564 24.70 -9.26 16.15
N ALA A 565 25.16 -10.29 15.42
CA ALA A 565 25.97 -10.12 14.21
C ALA A 565 25.07 -9.97 12.97
N VAL A 566 24.11 -9.03 13.02
CA VAL A 566 23.21 -8.67 11.93
C VAL A 566 23.12 -7.15 11.89
N LYS A 567 23.48 -6.50 10.77
CA LYS A 567 23.40 -5.05 10.62
C LYS A 567 21.98 -4.60 10.28
N SER A 568 21.26 -5.36 9.45
CA SER A 568 19.96 -5.00 8.89
C SER A 568 18.75 -5.52 9.68
N GLU A 569 18.83 -5.55 11.01
CA GLU A 569 17.70 -5.86 11.90
C GLU A 569 17.85 -5.27 13.31
N SER A 570 16.73 -4.79 13.85
CA SER A 570 16.62 -4.17 15.17
C SER A 570 16.68 -5.18 16.33
N LEU A 571 17.09 -4.69 17.49
CA LEU A 571 17.35 -5.50 18.68
C LEU A 571 16.06 -6.08 19.30
N ASP A 572 14.93 -5.38 19.21
CA ASP A 572 13.62 -5.90 19.64
C ASP A 572 13.22 -7.15 18.85
N LYS A 573 13.41 -7.15 17.52
CA LYS A 573 13.05 -8.27 16.65
C LYS A 573 13.92 -9.48 16.94
N VAL A 574 15.22 -9.28 17.20
CA VAL A 574 16.12 -10.35 17.63
C VAL A 574 15.67 -10.94 18.98
N LEU A 575 15.38 -10.10 19.98
CA LEU A 575 14.97 -10.53 21.33
C LEU A 575 13.55 -11.11 21.39
N ALA A 576 12.67 -10.73 20.46
CA ALA A 576 11.33 -11.31 20.31
C ALA A 576 11.37 -12.77 19.81
N ARG A 577 12.39 -13.14 19.02
CA ARG A 577 12.56 -14.52 18.52
C ARG A 577 13.17 -15.48 19.54
N ILE A 578 13.86 -14.98 20.55
CA ILE A 578 14.43 -15.81 21.63
C ILE A 578 13.30 -16.16 22.61
N GLY A 579 13.06 -17.45 22.83
CA GLY A 579 12.09 -17.93 23.80
C GLY A 579 12.59 -17.76 25.24
N ALA A 580 11.71 -17.34 26.15
CA ALA A 580 12.00 -17.22 27.58
C ALA A 580 12.56 -18.53 28.20
N ALA A 581 12.12 -19.70 27.71
CA ALA A 581 12.62 -21.01 28.13
C ALA A 581 14.03 -21.36 27.62
N GLN A 582 14.62 -20.53 26.74
CA GLN A 582 16.02 -20.61 26.34
C GLN A 582 16.91 -19.79 27.26
N VAL A 583 16.39 -18.75 27.93
CA VAL A 583 17.18 -17.86 28.79
C VAL A 583 17.50 -18.56 30.10
N GLN A 584 18.79 -18.67 30.43
CA GLN A 584 19.26 -19.15 31.73
C GLN A 584 19.11 -18.05 32.78
N LYS A 585 19.58 -16.85 32.42
CA LYS A 585 19.62 -15.64 33.25
C LYS A 585 19.87 -14.41 32.37
N ILE A 586 19.63 -13.22 32.92
CA ILE A 586 20.05 -11.95 32.33
C ILE A 586 20.96 -11.24 33.34
N ASN A 587 22.18 -10.88 32.91
CA ASN A 587 23.03 -9.97 33.70
C ASN A 587 22.69 -8.52 33.33
N VAL A 588 22.78 -7.58 34.27
CA VAL A 588 22.67 -6.13 34.00
C VAL A 588 23.90 -5.43 34.54
N TYR A 589 24.72 -4.92 33.62
CA TYR A 589 25.96 -4.20 33.90
C TYR A 589 25.75 -2.68 33.93
N ARG A 590 26.46 -1.98 34.83
CA ARG A 590 26.48 -0.53 35.00
C ARG A 590 27.89 -0.05 35.36
N GLY A 591 28.25 1.19 35.02
CA GLY A 591 29.53 1.77 35.41
C GLY A 591 30.74 0.97 34.90
N SER A 592 31.70 0.66 35.79
CA SER A 592 32.99 0.06 35.39
C SER A 592 32.92 -1.39 34.92
N ARG A 593 31.73 -2.03 35.01
CA ARG A 593 31.48 -3.43 34.64
C ARG A 593 30.86 -3.62 33.27
N ILE A 594 30.53 -2.54 32.55
CA ILE A 594 29.95 -2.62 31.21
C ILE A 594 30.97 -3.25 30.25
N PRO A 595 30.59 -4.30 29.47
CA PRO A 595 31.49 -4.89 28.48
C PRO A 595 31.92 -3.85 27.45
N LEU A 596 33.21 -3.82 27.07
CA LEU A 596 33.74 -2.87 26.08
C LEU A 596 33.00 -2.96 24.74
N VAL A 597 32.51 -4.15 24.38
CA VAL A 597 31.65 -4.40 23.20
C VAL A 597 30.37 -3.54 23.17
N THR A 598 30.00 -2.90 24.28
CA THR A 598 28.87 -1.98 24.44
C THR A 598 29.28 -0.56 24.91
N SER A 599 30.52 -0.17 24.58
CA SER A 599 31.00 1.21 24.48
C SER A 599 29.89 2.15 23.97
N GLY A 600 29.66 3.25 24.71
CA GLY A 600 28.49 4.13 24.52
C GLY A 600 27.41 4.03 25.58
N LYS A 601 27.17 2.85 26.17
CA LYS A 601 25.98 2.62 27.00
C LYS A 601 26.18 2.93 28.48
N VAL A 602 25.14 3.50 29.11
CA VAL A 602 25.07 3.78 30.55
C VAL A 602 24.73 2.52 31.36
N MET A 603 24.03 1.58 30.74
CA MET A 603 23.60 0.31 31.32
C MET A 603 23.44 -0.72 30.19
N VAL A 604 23.75 -1.98 30.46
CA VAL A 604 23.69 -3.04 29.44
C VAL A 604 23.11 -4.31 30.04
N ALA A 605 22.08 -4.87 29.38
CA ALA A 605 21.60 -6.21 29.69
C ALA A 605 22.34 -7.26 28.85
N ASP A 606 22.45 -8.48 29.35
CA ASP A 606 23.18 -9.57 28.70
C ASP A 606 22.45 -10.89 28.94
N VAL A 607 21.79 -11.34 27.88
CA VAL A 607 20.86 -12.49 27.89
C VAL A 607 21.65 -13.76 27.68
N ILE A 608 21.76 -14.58 28.73
CA ILE A 608 22.57 -15.80 28.72
C ILE A 608 21.73 -17.01 28.31
N LEU A 609 22.20 -17.66 27.24
CA LEU A 609 21.77 -18.91 26.62
C LEU A 609 21.76 -20.10 27.61
N ILE A 610 20.73 -20.95 27.61
CA ILE A 610 20.86 -22.36 28.01
C ILE A 610 21.49 -23.13 26.84
N GLN A 611 22.75 -23.50 26.98
CA GLN A 611 23.43 -24.37 26.01
C GLN A 611 22.76 -25.75 25.96
N SER A 612 22.78 -26.37 24.78
CA SER A 612 22.39 -27.77 24.49
C SER A 612 20.89 -28.16 24.57
N LYS A 613 19.94 -27.23 24.81
CA LYS A 613 18.49 -27.55 24.67
C LYS A 613 17.95 -27.16 23.29
N THR A 614 17.44 -28.14 22.52
CA THR A 614 16.60 -27.86 21.34
C THR A 614 15.27 -27.24 21.76
N THR A 615 14.88 -26.15 21.11
CA THR A 615 13.64 -25.42 21.36
C THR A 615 13.11 -24.76 20.10
N GLY A 616 11.80 -24.71 19.91
CA GLY A 616 11.18 -23.98 18.81
C GLY A 616 10.03 -23.07 19.24
N THR A 617 9.74 -22.07 18.40
CA THR A 617 8.55 -21.21 18.48
C THR A 617 7.86 -21.17 17.12
N VAL A 618 6.53 -21.26 17.13
CA VAL A 618 5.65 -21.02 15.98
C VAL A 618 4.75 -19.84 16.33
N GLU A 619 4.80 -18.77 15.54
CA GLU A 619 3.88 -17.64 15.60
C GLU A 619 2.91 -17.72 14.42
N GLY A 620 1.61 -17.68 14.71
CA GLY A 620 0.57 -17.42 13.73
C GLY A 620 -0.20 -16.16 14.12
N GLN A 621 -0.31 -15.20 13.22
CA GLN A 621 -1.05 -13.96 13.43
C GLN A 621 -2.04 -13.73 12.29
N LEU A 622 -3.20 -13.19 12.64
CA LEU A 622 -4.19 -12.65 11.72
C LEU A 622 -4.44 -11.19 12.10
N THR A 623 -4.33 -10.29 11.12
CA THR A 623 -4.71 -8.88 11.28
C THR A 623 -5.91 -8.62 10.39
N GLN A 624 -6.95 -7.98 10.93
CA GLN A 624 -8.13 -7.54 10.20
C GLN A 624 -8.21 -6.02 10.20
N PHE A 625 -8.32 -5.44 9.01
CA PHE A 625 -8.42 -4.01 8.78
C PHE A 625 -9.89 -3.58 8.64
N TYR A 626 -10.14 -2.27 8.60
CA TYR A 626 -11.50 -1.71 8.70
C TYR A 626 -12.40 -2.00 7.49
N ASP A 627 -11.80 -2.05 6.30
CA ASP A 627 -12.37 -2.53 5.04
C ASP A 627 -12.78 -4.02 5.10
N GLY A 628 -12.22 -4.78 6.04
CA GLY A 628 -12.42 -6.21 6.22
C GLY A 628 -11.32 -7.07 5.60
N SER A 629 -10.27 -6.49 5.01
CA SER A 629 -9.14 -7.25 4.48
C SER A 629 -8.37 -7.95 5.61
N THR A 630 -7.82 -9.11 5.28
CA THR A 630 -7.02 -9.93 6.20
C THR A 630 -5.88 -10.59 5.43
N LEU A 631 -4.64 -10.32 5.83
CA LEU A 631 -3.50 -11.14 5.44
C LEU A 631 -2.88 -11.80 6.69
N PRO A 632 -2.38 -13.05 6.57
CA PRO A 632 -1.77 -13.76 7.68
C PRO A 632 -0.29 -13.42 7.85
N LYS A 633 0.23 -13.67 9.05
CA LYS A 633 1.65 -13.86 9.30
C LYS A 633 1.89 -15.26 9.89
N LEU A 634 2.92 -15.94 9.39
CA LEU A 634 3.46 -17.18 9.93
C LEU A 634 4.97 -17.01 10.14
N ALA A 635 5.44 -17.15 11.39
CA ALA A 635 6.86 -17.22 11.69
C ALA A 635 7.23 -18.50 12.43
N LEU A 636 8.34 -19.10 12.03
CA LEU A 636 8.91 -20.33 12.57
C LEU A 636 10.33 -20.02 13.05
N GLN A 637 10.66 -20.36 14.29
CA GLN A 637 12.02 -20.34 14.80
C GLN A 637 12.39 -21.67 15.45
N LEU A 638 13.63 -22.10 15.22
CA LEU A 638 14.23 -23.29 15.81
C LEU A 638 15.66 -22.95 16.26
N SER A 639 15.98 -23.22 17.52
CA SER A 639 17.37 -23.27 17.98
C SER A 639 17.69 -24.68 18.48
N THR A 640 18.89 -25.17 18.16
CA THR A 640 19.33 -26.54 18.43
C THR A 640 20.85 -26.63 18.45
N GLN A 641 21.39 -27.82 18.70
CA GLN A 641 22.81 -28.11 18.46
C GLN A 641 22.94 -29.10 17.30
N TRP A 642 23.69 -28.75 16.25
CA TRP A 642 23.87 -29.56 15.05
C TRP A 642 25.36 -29.76 14.77
N LEU A 643 25.80 -31.03 14.73
CA LEU A 643 27.21 -31.43 14.51
C LEU A 643 28.22 -30.71 15.45
N GLY A 644 27.78 -30.34 16.66
CA GLY A 644 28.57 -29.62 17.66
C GLY A 644 28.37 -28.09 17.66
N TRP A 645 27.90 -27.51 16.55
CA TRP A 645 27.57 -26.09 16.44
C TRP A 645 26.26 -25.77 17.17
N GLU A 646 26.23 -24.67 17.93
CA GLU A 646 24.99 -24.01 18.29
C GLU A 646 24.36 -23.45 17.01
N THR A 647 23.09 -23.73 16.74
CA THR A 647 22.41 -23.43 15.47
C THR A 647 21.07 -22.76 15.76
N SER A 648 20.78 -21.65 15.10
CA SER A 648 19.47 -21.00 15.13
C SER A 648 19.00 -20.70 13.70
N VAL A 649 17.74 -20.97 13.40
CA VAL A 649 17.13 -20.76 12.09
C VAL A 649 15.75 -20.13 12.29
N GLY A 650 15.43 -19.12 11.48
CA GLY A 650 14.13 -18.46 11.44
C GLY A 650 13.62 -18.33 10.01
N LEU A 651 12.33 -18.62 9.81
CA LEU A 651 11.58 -18.37 8.58
C LEU A 651 10.34 -17.55 8.94
N GLU A 652 10.08 -16.48 8.22
CA GLU A 652 8.94 -15.59 8.42
C GLU A 652 8.29 -15.27 7.07
N ALA A 653 6.98 -15.44 6.98
CA ALA A 653 6.17 -15.03 5.83
C ALA A 653 4.99 -14.20 6.35
N SER A 654 4.78 -13.03 5.76
CA SER A 654 3.77 -12.07 6.22
C SER A 654 3.17 -11.28 5.07
N GLY A 655 1.85 -11.16 5.09
CA GLY A 655 1.15 -10.11 4.34
C GLY A 655 0.66 -8.99 5.27
N THR A 656 0.62 -7.74 4.77
CA THR A 656 0.03 -6.58 5.45
C THR A 656 -0.76 -5.74 4.43
N PRO A 657 -2.10 -5.76 4.46
CA PRO A 657 -2.90 -4.85 3.63
C PRO A 657 -3.01 -3.48 4.31
N GLY A 658 -3.43 -2.48 3.55
CA GLY A 658 -3.75 -1.14 4.00
C GLY A 658 -4.87 -0.56 3.15
N TYR A 659 -5.70 0.27 3.77
CA TYR A 659 -6.80 0.95 3.09
C TYR A 659 -6.98 2.34 3.68
N ARG A 660 -6.95 3.37 2.82
CA ARG A 660 -7.06 4.77 3.22
C ARG A 660 -8.05 5.53 2.36
N THR A 661 -8.81 6.41 2.99
CA THR A 661 -9.54 7.48 2.31
C THR A 661 -9.07 8.85 2.80
N ALA A 662 -9.09 9.85 1.91
CA ALA A 662 -8.83 11.23 2.26
C ALA A 662 -9.78 12.20 1.55
N LEU A 663 -10.08 13.32 2.21
CA LEU A 663 -10.63 14.51 1.56
C LEU A 663 -9.50 15.53 1.39
N ILE A 664 -9.14 15.82 0.14
CA ILE A 664 -8.15 16.82 -0.24
C ILE A 664 -8.88 18.13 -0.56
N ARG A 665 -8.29 19.26 -0.19
CA ARG A 665 -8.78 20.61 -0.47
C ARG A 665 -7.61 21.47 -0.94
N GLN A 666 -7.70 22.02 -2.15
CA GLN A 666 -6.79 23.09 -2.59
C GLN A 666 -7.33 24.43 -2.11
N LEU A 667 -6.46 25.34 -1.67
CA LEU A 667 -6.78 26.67 -1.22
C LEU A 667 -5.86 27.70 -1.87
N SER A 668 -6.39 28.90 -2.15
CA SER A 668 -5.60 30.03 -2.63
C SER A 668 -4.71 30.64 -1.54
N GLY A 669 -3.81 31.55 -1.94
CA GLY A 669 -3.05 32.41 -1.03
C GLY A 669 -3.91 33.23 -0.04
N GLU A 670 -5.21 33.42 -0.32
CA GLU A 670 -6.17 34.07 0.58
C GLU A 670 -6.88 33.09 1.55
N GLY A 671 -6.56 31.79 1.51
CA GLY A 671 -7.20 30.77 2.34
C GLY A 671 -8.63 30.39 1.90
N LYS A 672 -9.00 30.70 0.65
CA LYS A 672 -10.29 30.29 0.06
C LYS A 672 -10.10 28.97 -0.69
N VAL A 673 -10.99 27.99 -0.47
CA VAL A 673 -10.97 26.71 -1.20
C VAL A 673 -11.17 26.96 -2.69
N THR A 674 -10.32 26.37 -3.54
CA THR A 674 -10.33 26.51 -5.01
C THR A 674 -10.79 25.23 -5.71
N SER A 675 -10.44 24.06 -5.17
CA SER A 675 -10.96 22.75 -5.56
C SER A 675 -10.97 21.80 -4.37
N GLN A 676 -11.67 20.68 -4.51
CA GLN A 676 -11.62 19.58 -3.56
C GLN A 676 -11.52 18.27 -4.35
N GLU A 677 -10.86 17.27 -3.78
CA GLU A 677 -10.73 15.94 -4.36
C GLU A 677 -10.97 14.88 -3.28
N PHE A 678 -11.48 13.72 -3.69
CA PHE A 678 -11.49 12.53 -2.83
C PHE A 678 -10.39 11.58 -3.27
N GLU A 679 -9.61 11.07 -2.32
CA GLU A 679 -8.55 10.08 -2.50
C GLU A 679 -9.01 8.74 -1.90
N VAL A 680 -8.81 7.65 -2.64
CA VAL A 680 -8.85 6.27 -2.15
C VAL A 680 -7.50 5.63 -2.45
N LEU A 681 -6.93 4.91 -1.49
CA LEU A 681 -5.72 4.10 -1.63
C LEU A 681 -6.00 2.70 -1.09
N ASP A 682 -5.63 1.69 -1.89
CA ASP A 682 -5.65 0.26 -1.59
C ASP A 682 -4.20 -0.26 -1.74
N GLU A 683 -3.64 -0.94 -0.75
CA GLU A 683 -2.21 -1.30 -0.70
C GLU A 683 -1.98 -2.68 -0.04
N GLU A 684 -1.14 -3.56 -0.59
CA GLU A 684 -0.86 -4.89 0.00
C GLU A 684 0.62 -5.31 -0.01
N THR A 685 1.30 -5.28 1.15
CA THR A 685 2.67 -5.83 1.28
C THR A 685 2.65 -7.35 1.42
N GLU A 686 3.49 -8.06 0.66
CA GLU A 686 3.89 -9.44 0.93
C GLU A 686 5.41 -9.52 1.14
N SER A 687 5.84 -10.22 2.19
CA SER A 687 7.26 -10.46 2.45
C SER A 687 7.58 -11.88 2.93
N LEU A 688 8.75 -12.35 2.52
CA LEU A 688 9.33 -13.66 2.87
C LEU A 688 10.78 -13.45 3.32
N LYS A 689 11.07 -13.87 4.56
CA LYS A 689 12.37 -13.67 5.21
C LYS A 689 12.92 -14.96 5.80
N PHE A 690 14.14 -15.31 5.43
CA PHE A 690 14.95 -16.35 6.04
C PHE A 690 16.07 -15.73 6.87
N THR A 691 16.39 -16.36 8.00
CA THR A 691 17.53 -16.01 8.87
C THR A 691 18.19 -17.28 9.40
N GLY A 692 19.51 -17.26 9.52
CA GLY A 692 20.30 -18.37 10.04
C GLY A 692 21.49 -17.88 10.84
N GLN A 693 21.84 -18.62 11.89
CA GLN A 693 23.03 -18.39 12.70
C GLN A 693 23.67 -19.73 13.09
N LEU A 694 24.99 -19.82 12.96
CA LEU A 694 25.81 -20.93 13.45
C LEU A 694 26.88 -20.38 14.39
N LYS A 695 27.09 -21.01 15.54
CA LYS A 695 28.16 -20.67 16.48
C LYS A 695 28.94 -21.91 16.92
N GLN A 696 30.27 -21.84 16.95
CA GLN A 696 31.14 -22.84 17.54
C GLN A 696 32.23 -22.17 18.36
N SER A 697 32.38 -22.61 19.62
CA SER A 697 33.49 -22.22 20.50
C SER A 697 34.43 -23.43 20.69
N ALA A 698 35.73 -23.25 20.44
CA ALA A 698 36.75 -24.29 20.46
C ALA A 698 38.04 -23.78 21.14
N GLY A 699 38.27 -24.20 22.38
CA GLY A 699 39.40 -23.73 23.19
C GLY A 699 39.30 -22.23 23.47
N GLN A 700 40.28 -21.47 23.01
CA GLN A 700 40.30 -20.00 23.11
C GLN A 700 39.59 -19.29 21.93
N SER A 701 39.19 -20.02 20.89
CA SER A 701 38.55 -19.46 19.69
C SER A 701 37.02 -19.60 19.73
N GLU A 702 36.33 -18.63 19.14
CA GLU A 702 34.90 -18.65 18.85
C GLU A 702 34.65 -18.15 17.43
N ILE A 703 33.76 -18.82 16.70
CA ILE A 703 33.31 -18.44 15.36
C ILE A 703 31.79 -18.33 15.40
N VAL A 704 31.26 -17.24 14.87
CA VAL A 704 29.83 -17.06 14.59
C VAL A 704 29.66 -16.74 13.10
N LEU A 705 28.75 -17.45 12.45
CA LEU A 705 28.29 -17.17 11.09
C LEU A 705 26.82 -16.71 11.17
N THR A 706 26.47 -15.70 10.41
CA THR A 706 25.09 -15.21 10.25
C THR A 706 24.70 -15.12 8.78
N THR A 707 23.42 -15.34 8.50
CA THR A 707 22.83 -15.14 7.18
C THR A 707 21.41 -14.62 7.31
N LYS A 708 21.03 -13.72 6.41
CA LYS A 708 19.66 -13.25 6.18
C LYS A 708 19.43 -13.23 4.67
N VAL A 709 18.26 -13.67 4.23
CA VAL A 709 17.78 -13.48 2.85
C VAL A 709 16.32 -13.04 2.94
N GLY A 710 15.94 -12.01 2.21
CA GLY A 710 14.60 -11.45 2.22
C GLY A 710 14.13 -11.04 0.82
N SER A 711 12.84 -11.22 0.57
CA SER A 711 12.12 -10.61 -0.55
C SER A 711 10.88 -9.90 0.02
N GLU A 712 10.62 -8.70 -0.48
CA GLU A 712 9.45 -7.89 -0.14
C GLU A 712 8.90 -7.27 -1.43
N SER A 713 7.57 -7.21 -1.56
CA SER A 713 6.82 -6.61 -2.68
C SER A 713 5.57 -5.96 -2.08
N TYR A 714 5.07 -4.84 -2.64
CA TYR A 714 3.65 -4.47 -2.44
C TYR A 714 2.88 -4.47 -3.79
N LEU A 715 1.55 -4.28 -3.79
CA LEU A 715 0.77 -3.75 -4.93
C LEU A 715 -0.18 -2.66 -4.43
N GLY A 716 -0.13 -1.44 -4.98
CA GLY A 716 -0.66 -0.23 -4.31
C GLY A 716 -1.19 0.84 -5.25
N ASP A 717 -2.50 1.05 -5.20
CA ASP A 717 -3.30 1.76 -6.18
C ASP A 717 -4.01 2.96 -5.54
N THR A 718 -3.73 4.17 -6.02
CA THR A 718 -4.31 5.44 -5.53
C THR A 718 -5.19 6.06 -6.60
N THR A 719 -6.48 6.23 -6.33
CA THR A 719 -7.39 6.99 -7.19
C THR A 719 -7.76 8.33 -6.54
N ARG A 720 -7.54 9.46 -7.23
CA ARG A 720 -8.07 10.79 -6.86
C ARG A 720 -9.09 11.28 -7.88
N TYR A 721 -10.17 11.91 -7.43
CA TYR A 721 -11.17 12.52 -8.31
C TYR A 721 -11.72 13.85 -7.79
N ASP A 722 -11.85 14.81 -8.72
CA ASP A 722 -12.41 16.16 -8.53
C ASP A 722 -13.81 16.14 -7.89
N ALA A 723 -14.06 17.07 -6.97
CA ALA A 723 -15.35 17.31 -6.31
C ALA A 723 -15.67 18.82 -6.28
N GLN A 724 -16.63 19.26 -7.10
CA GLN A 724 -16.97 20.67 -7.26
C GLN A 724 -17.98 21.21 -6.23
N GLN A 725 -17.73 22.42 -5.74
CA GLN A 725 -18.35 23.04 -4.56
C GLN A 725 -19.58 23.94 -4.88
N ILE A 726 -20.39 23.54 -5.86
CA ILE A 726 -21.75 24.08 -6.21
C ILE A 726 -22.56 22.96 -6.88
N SER A 727 -21.85 22.19 -7.70
CA SER A 727 -22.25 20.92 -8.28
C SER A 727 -21.19 19.92 -7.86
N LYS A 728 -21.34 19.02 -6.86
CA LYS A 728 -21.97 17.66 -6.95
C LYS A 728 -21.57 16.83 -8.21
N HIS A 729 -20.91 17.44 -9.18
CA HIS A 729 -20.52 16.85 -10.43
C HIS A 729 -19.30 15.94 -10.20
N LEU A 730 -19.43 14.68 -10.62
CA LEU A 730 -18.32 13.74 -10.84
C LEU A 730 -17.22 14.45 -11.64
N GLY A 731 -15.97 14.31 -11.18
CA GLY A 731 -14.89 15.24 -11.48
C GLY A 731 -14.57 15.50 -12.95
N LYS A 732 -14.08 16.72 -13.23
CA LYS A 732 -13.45 17.05 -14.53
C LYS A 732 -12.12 16.33 -14.69
N THR A 733 -11.41 16.13 -13.58
CA THR A 733 -10.12 15.46 -13.52
C THR A 733 -10.23 14.16 -12.72
N THR A 734 -9.46 13.13 -13.12
CA THR A 734 -9.28 11.88 -12.38
C THR A 734 -7.82 11.46 -12.49
N ARG A 735 -7.16 11.12 -11.38
CA ARG A 735 -5.77 10.67 -11.30
C ARG A 735 -5.71 9.25 -10.74
N GLU A 736 -5.00 8.35 -11.40
CA GLU A 736 -4.81 6.93 -11.02
C GLU A 736 -3.31 6.61 -10.91
N LEU A 737 -2.80 6.35 -9.70
CA LEU A 737 -1.37 6.25 -9.39
C LEU A 737 -1.00 4.90 -8.78
N LYS A 738 0.11 4.29 -9.24
CA LYS A 738 0.65 2.99 -8.81
C LYS A 738 2.21 3.02 -8.82
N VAL A 739 2.96 2.36 -7.89
CA VAL A 739 4.37 2.75 -7.50
C VAL A 739 5.53 1.65 -7.25
N ASP A 740 5.78 0.55 -8.04
CA ASP A 740 6.42 -0.79 -7.70
C ASP A 740 7.81 -0.78 -7.12
N ASN A 741 7.98 -1.64 -6.13
CA ASN A 741 9.22 -2.07 -5.57
C ASN A 741 9.14 -3.54 -5.15
N ASN A 742 9.71 -4.40 -6.01
CA ASN A 742 10.37 -5.61 -5.54
C ASN A 742 11.68 -5.21 -4.84
N THR A 743 11.81 -5.51 -3.54
CA THR A 743 13.05 -5.37 -2.76
C THR A 743 13.60 -6.75 -2.42
N ARG A 744 14.87 -7.02 -2.75
CA ARG A 744 15.54 -8.29 -2.48
C ARG A 744 16.85 -8.05 -1.77
N ASN A 745 16.97 -8.51 -0.52
CA ASN A 745 18.19 -8.37 0.27
C ASN A 745 18.81 -9.72 0.65
N ALA A 746 20.14 -9.72 0.72
CA ALA A 746 20.94 -10.79 1.28
C ALA A 746 22.04 -10.19 2.18
N GLU A 747 22.21 -10.73 3.38
CA GLU A 747 23.30 -10.39 4.30
C GLU A 747 24.01 -11.67 4.73
N LEU A 748 25.35 -11.62 4.73
CA LEU A 748 26.24 -12.68 5.20
C LEU A 748 27.25 -12.10 6.18
N GLY A 749 27.31 -12.66 7.39
CA GLY A 749 28.20 -12.21 8.46
C GLY A 749 29.11 -13.33 8.99
N LEU A 750 30.31 -12.93 9.39
CA LEU A 750 31.31 -13.74 10.07
C LEU A 750 31.89 -12.93 11.23
N ASP A 751 31.86 -13.48 12.45
CA ASP A 751 32.65 -13.03 13.60
C ASP A 751 33.62 -14.16 13.97
N TRP A 752 34.91 -13.83 14.06
CA TRP A 752 35.92 -14.68 14.66
C TRP A 752 36.58 -13.97 15.84
N THR A 753 36.33 -14.48 17.04
CA THR A 753 36.90 -14.00 18.30
C THR A 753 37.92 -15.02 18.84
N MET A 754 39.10 -14.56 19.25
CA MET A 754 40.10 -15.35 19.97
C MET A 754 40.48 -14.68 21.30
N ASN A 755 40.30 -15.40 22.40
CA ASN A 755 40.51 -14.92 23.77
C ASN A 755 41.83 -15.46 24.33
N LEU A 756 42.88 -14.65 24.33
CA LEU A 756 44.18 -14.99 24.94
C LEU A 756 44.32 -14.39 26.34
N ASP A 757 45.28 -14.93 27.11
CA ASP A 757 45.54 -14.55 28.51
C ASP A 757 45.87 -13.05 28.71
N THR A 758 46.28 -12.35 27.65
CA THR A 758 46.66 -10.92 27.68
C THR A 758 45.79 -10.01 26.81
N TYR A 759 45.08 -10.54 25.81
CA TYR A 759 44.19 -9.78 24.94
C TYR A 759 43.14 -10.66 24.25
N ARG A 760 42.00 -10.06 23.93
CA ARG A 760 40.99 -10.61 23.02
C ARG A 760 41.16 -9.97 21.65
N TRP A 761 41.19 -10.78 20.60
CA TRP A 761 41.23 -10.32 19.21
C TRP A 761 39.93 -10.75 18.51
N GLN A 762 39.18 -9.79 17.99
CA GLN A 762 37.91 -10.01 17.29
C GLN A 762 38.04 -9.49 15.86
N ASN A 763 37.65 -10.31 14.89
CA ASN A 763 37.65 -9.99 13.46
C ASN A 763 36.24 -10.22 12.93
N MET A 764 35.69 -9.25 12.22
CA MET A 764 34.33 -9.30 11.69
C MET A 764 34.35 -9.00 10.19
N GLY A 765 33.57 -9.75 9.43
CA GLY A 765 33.24 -9.47 8.05
C GLY A 765 31.72 -9.49 7.86
N ILE A 766 31.17 -8.47 7.23
CA ILE A 766 29.75 -8.40 6.87
C ILE A 766 29.67 -8.01 5.39
N PHE A 767 28.90 -8.76 4.61
CA PHE A 767 28.58 -8.45 3.22
C PHE A 767 27.06 -8.34 3.06
N VAL A 768 26.59 -7.24 2.47
CA VAL A 768 25.18 -6.96 2.21
C VAL A 768 24.99 -6.67 0.71
N VAL A 769 23.89 -7.19 0.16
CA VAL A 769 23.34 -6.81 -1.15
C VAL A 769 21.88 -6.46 -0.94
N ASP A 770 21.43 -5.36 -1.54
CA ASP A 770 20.04 -4.90 -1.57
C ASP A 770 19.73 -4.45 -3.00
N ASP A 771 18.87 -5.21 -3.69
CA ASP A 771 18.38 -4.95 -5.05
C ASP A 771 16.95 -4.42 -4.92
N LYS A 772 16.76 -3.12 -5.22
CA LYS A 772 15.48 -2.44 -5.21
C LYS A 772 15.12 -2.03 -6.62
N GLN A 773 14.13 -2.70 -7.19
CA GLN A 773 13.44 -2.18 -8.37
C GLN A 773 12.42 -1.13 -7.91
N TYR A 774 12.12 -0.15 -8.74
CA TYR A 774 11.27 1.03 -8.47
C TYR A 774 10.48 1.36 -9.76
N ALA A 775 9.21 1.72 -9.72
CA ALA A 775 8.53 2.20 -10.92
C ALA A 775 7.14 2.81 -10.68
N ASN A 776 6.83 3.96 -11.27
CA ASN A 776 5.58 4.68 -11.01
C ASN A 776 4.76 4.89 -12.28
N ASP A 777 3.44 4.66 -12.22
CA ASP A 777 2.45 4.85 -13.28
C ASP A 777 1.32 5.75 -12.75
N ASP A 778 1.14 6.95 -13.29
CA ASP A 778 0.34 8.04 -12.71
C ASP A 778 -0.60 8.71 -13.73
N VAL A 779 -1.78 8.14 -14.01
CA VAL A 779 -2.62 8.56 -15.13
C VAL A 779 -3.63 9.64 -14.74
N THR A 780 -3.44 10.89 -15.21
CA THR A 780 -4.34 12.04 -14.98
C THR A 780 -5.17 12.39 -16.22
N PHE A 781 -6.43 11.94 -16.23
CA PHE A 781 -7.41 12.22 -17.28
C PHE A 781 -8.16 13.54 -17.03
N ASN A 782 -8.14 14.48 -17.99
CA ASN A 782 -9.01 15.66 -17.97
C ASN A 782 -10.16 15.54 -18.98
N ARG A 783 -11.34 15.17 -18.46
CA ARG A 783 -12.59 14.97 -19.24
C ARG A 783 -13.19 16.26 -19.82
N SER A 784 -12.68 17.43 -19.44
CA SER A 784 -13.15 18.73 -19.96
C SER A 784 -12.24 19.38 -21.01
N LEU A 785 -11.06 18.79 -21.24
CA LEU A 785 -10.12 19.16 -22.29
C LEU A 785 -9.85 18.03 -23.29
N GLU A 786 -10.45 16.85 -23.08
CA GLU A 786 -10.20 15.61 -23.83
C GLU A 786 -8.70 15.25 -23.89
N SER A 787 -7.99 15.53 -22.78
CA SER A 787 -6.53 15.44 -22.70
C SER A 787 -6.08 14.54 -21.54
N GLU A 788 -5.08 13.69 -21.81
CA GLU A 788 -4.36 12.91 -20.81
C GLU A 788 -3.03 13.59 -20.47
N SER A 789 -2.70 13.69 -19.19
CA SER A 789 -1.35 13.93 -18.66
C SER A 789 -1.06 12.78 -17.71
N VAL A 790 0.12 12.19 -17.72
CA VAL A 790 0.34 10.89 -17.05
C VAL A 790 1.53 11.00 -16.06
N ALA A 791 2.13 9.91 -15.55
CA ALA A 791 3.56 9.73 -15.28
C ALA A 791 3.95 8.24 -15.46
N LEU A 792 5.21 7.98 -15.81
CA LEU A 792 5.86 6.69 -16.06
C LEU A 792 7.33 6.95 -15.76
N TRP A 793 7.74 6.39 -14.65
CA TRP A 793 9.09 6.45 -14.17
C TRP A 793 9.51 5.04 -13.80
N ARG A 794 10.76 4.67 -14.08
CA ARG A 794 11.36 3.38 -13.75
C ARG A 794 12.69 3.69 -13.09
N GLN A 795 13.03 3.02 -11.99
CA GLN A 795 14.35 3.07 -11.39
C GLN A 795 14.76 1.65 -10.94
N GLN A 796 16.06 1.37 -10.94
CA GLN A 796 16.60 0.24 -10.21
C GLN A 796 17.83 0.72 -9.42
N GLU A 797 17.82 0.48 -8.12
CA GLU A 797 18.96 0.69 -7.23
C GLU A 797 19.55 -0.65 -6.81
N LEU A 798 20.80 -0.92 -7.22
CA LEU A 798 21.59 -2.03 -6.69
C LEU A 798 22.61 -1.49 -5.70
N LYS A 799 22.44 -1.83 -4.42
CA LYS A 799 23.29 -1.41 -3.30
C LYS A 799 24.10 -2.59 -2.77
N THR A 800 25.39 -2.38 -2.51
CA THR A 800 26.25 -3.37 -1.86
C THR A 800 27.13 -2.73 -0.78
N GLU A 801 27.34 -3.45 0.32
CA GLU A 801 28.22 -3.03 1.42
C GLU A 801 29.11 -4.19 1.85
N LEU A 802 30.41 -3.95 1.97
CA LEU A 802 31.38 -4.86 2.56
C LEU A 802 32.08 -4.16 3.73
N ILE A 803 31.84 -4.63 4.96
CA ILE A 803 32.55 -4.17 6.17
C ILE A 803 33.54 -5.25 6.59
N LEU A 804 34.79 -4.86 6.82
CA LEU A 804 35.84 -5.66 7.45
C LEU A 804 36.39 -4.92 8.67
N ARG A 805 36.23 -5.48 9.88
CA ARG A 805 36.68 -4.88 11.14
C ARG A 805 37.64 -5.82 11.88
N SER A 806 38.74 -5.28 12.42
CA SER A 806 39.66 -5.99 13.31
C SER A 806 39.88 -5.20 14.58
N THR A 807 39.64 -5.82 15.74
CA THR A 807 39.58 -5.16 17.06
C THR A 807 40.40 -5.96 18.07
N ILE A 808 41.29 -5.30 18.80
CA ILE A 808 42.09 -5.88 19.89
C ILE A 808 41.68 -5.20 21.19
N GLU A 809 41.09 -5.96 22.11
CA GLU A 809 40.77 -5.55 23.47
C GLU A 809 41.87 -6.08 24.40
N LEU A 810 42.66 -5.19 25.00
CA LEU A 810 43.73 -5.58 25.94
C LEU A 810 43.16 -5.83 27.33
N ASN A 811 43.57 -6.92 27.98
CA ASN A 811 43.03 -7.28 29.30
C ASN A 811 43.33 -6.19 30.34
N LYS A 812 42.32 -5.85 31.16
CA LYS A 812 42.36 -4.73 32.12
C LYS A 812 43.61 -4.80 33.02
N LYS A 813 44.46 -3.78 32.93
CA LYS A 813 45.76 -3.71 33.61
C LYS A 813 45.73 -2.63 34.69
N GLY A 814 45.49 -3.05 35.93
CA GLY A 814 45.10 -2.11 36.99
C GLY A 814 43.72 -1.55 36.67
N ASP A 815 43.61 -0.23 36.58
CA ASP A 815 42.34 0.46 36.38
C ASP A 815 41.98 0.74 34.92
N ILE A 816 42.89 0.41 33.98
CA ILE A 816 42.80 0.78 32.57
C ILE A 816 42.51 -0.47 31.71
N ALA A 817 41.50 -0.39 30.85
CA ALA A 817 41.16 -1.36 29.80
C ALA A 817 41.21 -0.68 28.41
N PRO A 818 42.33 -0.83 27.67
CA PRO A 818 42.47 -0.28 26.32
C PRO A 818 41.84 -1.19 25.26
N ARG A 819 41.27 -0.58 24.22
CA ARG A 819 40.89 -1.22 22.95
C ARG A 819 41.51 -0.44 21.79
N VAL A 820 41.92 -1.13 20.75
CA VAL A 820 42.34 -0.53 19.47
C VAL A 820 41.76 -1.33 18.31
N GLY A 821 41.59 -0.73 17.15
CA GLY A 821 41.21 -1.47 15.96
C GLY A 821 41.10 -0.64 14.70
N ILE A 822 40.74 -1.33 13.62
CA ILE A 822 40.54 -0.77 12.29
C ILE A 822 39.21 -1.29 11.73
N GLU A 823 38.44 -0.44 11.07
CA GLU A 823 37.31 -0.82 10.21
C GLU A 823 37.61 -0.32 8.80
N VAL A 824 37.40 -1.17 7.79
CA VAL A 824 37.38 -0.80 6.38
C VAL A 824 36.00 -1.13 5.85
N ALA A 825 35.35 -0.17 5.20
CA ALA A 825 34.06 -0.35 4.59
C ALA A 825 34.12 0.08 3.12
N GLU A 826 33.59 -0.76 2.23
CA GLU A 826 33.33 -0.43 0.84
C GLU A 826 31.81 -0.43 0.64
N ASN A 827 31.24 0.74 0.34
CA ASN A 827 29.84 0.89 -0.04
C ASN A 827 29.76 1.20 -1.53
N ARG A 828 28.79 0.61 -2.23
CA ARG A 828 28.47 0.94 -3.63
C ARG A 828 26.96 1.05 -3.82
N MET A 829 26.56 1.94 -4.71
CA MET A 829 25.20 2.06 -5.21
C MET A 829 25.26 2.32 -6.72
N GLN A 830 24.47 1.59 -7.50
CA GLN A 830 24.17 1.91 -8.89
C GLN A 830 22.67 2.18 -8.99
N SER A 831 22.29 3.36 -9.48
CA SER A 831 20.90 3.77 -9.72
C SER A 831 20.75 4.05 -11.21
N ALA A 832 19.97 3.22 -11.91
CA ALA A 832 19.51 3.52 -13.27
C ALA A 832 18.09 4.09 -13.19
N VAL A 833 17.82 5.21 -13.87
CA VAL A 833 16.52 5.91 -13.87
C VAL A 833 16.08 6.17 -15.30
N GLU A 834 14.89 5.68 -15.68
CA GLU A 834 14.23 6.02 -16.94
C GLU A 834 12.96 6.83 -16.66
N LEU A 835 12.95 8.10 -17.08
CA LEU A 835 11.70 8.84 -17.29
C LEU A 835 11.20 8.53 -18.69
N VAL A 836 10.02 7.96 -18.84
CA VAL A 836 9.65 7.25 -20.06
C VAL A 836 9.18 8.18 -21.21
N GLU A 837 8.77 9.43 -20.93
CA GLU A 837 8.80 10.50 -21.98
C GLU A 837 10.18 11.07 -22.21
N GLY A 838 11.01 11.07 -21.18
CA GLY A 838 12.39 11.53 -21.25
C GLY A 838 13.18 10.67 -22.22
N GLY A 839 12.89 9.36 -22.28
CA GLY A 839 13.53 8.36 -23.15
C GLY A 839 15.06 8.49 -23.11
N HIS A 840 15.55 8.80 -21.91
CA HIS A 840 16.93 9.00 -21.52
C HIS A 840 17.07 8.23 -20.21
N GLU A 841 17.91 7.21 -20.23
CA GLU A 841 18.34 6.49 -19.05
C GLU A 841 19.44 7.33 -18.37
N GLU A 842 19.21 7.75 -17.13
CA GLU A 842 20.19 8.44 -16.29
C GLU A 842 20.75 7.43 -15.30
N VAL A 843 22.04 7.13 -15.39
CA VAL A 843 22.73 6.18 -14.50
C VAL A 843 23.67 6.94 -13.58
N THR A 844 23.48 6.80 -12.28
CA THR A 844 24.37 7.31 -11.22
C THR A 844 25.06 6.13 -10.55
N ASN A 845 26.38 6.14 -10.49
CA ASN A 845 27.17 5.20 -9.68
C ASN A 845 27.81 5.98 -8.53
N VAL A 846 27.63 5.51 -7.30
CA VAL A 846 28.27 6.08 -6.10
C VAL A 846 29.08 4.99 -5.43
N THR A 847 30.34 5.27 -5.12
CA THR A 847 31.19 4.38 -4.32
C THR A 847 31.86 5.13 -3.18
N GLU A 848 31.87 4.55 -1.98
CA GLU A 848 32.64 5.04 -0.82
C GLU A 848 33.62 3.95 -0.39
N LEU A 849 34.91 4.25 -0.44
CA LEU A 849 35.93 3.48 0.28
C LEU A 849 36.30 4.24 1.56
N ARG A 850 35.91 3.70 2.71
CA ARG A 850 36.16 4.27 4.04
C ARG A 850 37.11 3.40 4.86
N ALA A 851 38.03 4.04 5.57
CA ALA A 851 38.85 3.43 6.60
C ALA A 851 38.75 4.22 7.91
N GLU A 852 38.46 3.54 9.02
CA GLU A 852 38.51 4.08 10.37
C GLU A 852 39.64 3.42 11.17
N LEU A 853 40.49 4.22 11.82
CA LEU A 853 41.41 3.77 12.87
C LEU A 853 40.92 4.30 14.22
N PHE A 854 40.63 3.41 15.17
CA PHE A 854 40.06 3.77 16.47
C PHE A 854 40.89 3.26 17.64
N ALA A 855 40.93 4.06 18.72
CA ALA A 855 41.51 3.68 20.00
C ALA A 855 40.63 4.18 21.15
N ASP A 856 40.30 3.30 22.08
CA ASP A 856 39.47 3.58 23.25
C ASP A 856 40.17 3.19 24.54
N ILE A 857 39.96 3.98 25.59
CA ILE A 857 40.51 3.75 26.92
C ILE A 857 39.38 3.85 27.93
N ASN A 858 38.99 2.71 28.51
CA ASN A 858 38.11 2.66 29.66
C ASN A 858 38.95 2.73 30.95
N TYR A 859 38.71 3.75 31.77
CA TYR A 859 39.43 4.01 33.02
C TYR A 859 38.47 4.00 34.22
N THR A 860 38.79 3.16 35.20
CA THR A 860 38.04 3.04 36.47
C THR A 860 38.68 3.91 37.53
N HIS A 861 38.10 5.08 37.84
CA HIS A 861 38.64 5.95 38.90
C HIS A 861 38.37 5.36 40.29
N THR A 862 37.20 4.73 40.46
CA THR A 862 36.73 4.04 41.68
C THR A 862 35.64 3.03 41.30
N ASP A 863 35.23 2.17 42.25
CA ASP A 863 34.08 1.25 42.13
C ASP A 863 32.71 1.93 41.88
N ASN A 864 32.66 3.25 41.72
CA ASN A 864 31.47 4.00 41.36
C ASN A 864 31.69 5.18 40.41
N LEU A 865 32.89 5.32 39.81
CA LEU A 865 33.21 6.36 38.83
C LEU A 865 34.11 5.79 37.73
N SER A 866 33.62 5.78 36.49
CA SER A 866 34.35 5.33 35.30
C SER A 866 34.29 6.37 34.19
N SER A 867 35.38 6.52 33.43
CA SER A 867 35.40 7.31 32.19
C SER A 867 35.84 6.46 31.01
N GLU A 868 35.18 6.65 29.87
CA GLU A 868 35.59 6.15 28.57
C GLU A 868 36.15 7.33 27.75
N PHE A 869 37.32 7.14 27.15
CA PHE A 869 37.94 8.09 26.22
C PHE A 869 38.22 7.38 24.90
N GLY A 870 37.46 7.69 23.86
CA GLY A 870 37.64 7.18 22.50
C GLY A 870 38.20 8.26 21.56
N LEU A 871 38.99 7.85 20.59
CA LEU A 871 39.40 8.67 19.46
C LEU A 871 39.43 7.80 18.20
N THR A 872 38.57 8.15 17.23
CA THR A 872 38.59 7.57 15.88
C THR A 872 39.08 8.61 14.88
N TYR A 873 39.91 8.17 13.94
CA TYR A 873 40.22 8.87 12.70
C TYR A 873 39.50 8.14 11.55
N GLU A 874 38.52 8.79 10.93
CA GLU A 874 37.92 8.35 9.66
C GLU A 874 38.65 9.03 8.50
N THR A 875 38.92 8.28 7.44
CA THR A 875 39.15 8.81 6.11
C THR A 875 38.26 8.08 5.11
N SER A 876 37.66 8.81 4.18
CA SER A 876 36.86 8.24 3.09
C SER A 876 37.21 8.91 1.77
N GLN A 877 37.12 8.14 0.69
CA GLN A 877 36.98 8.65 -0.66
C GLN A 877 35.59 8.28 -1.14
N ILE A 878 34.84 9.27 -1.63
CA ILE A 878 33.55 9.08 -2.31
C ILE A 878 33.76 9.47 -3.77
N ASP A 879 33.52 8.54 -4.68
CA ASP A 879 33.59 8.76 -6.13
C ASP A 879 32.18 8.57 -6.72
N VAL A 880 31.75 9.54 -7.53
CA VAL A 880 30.40 9.62 -8.11
C VAL A 880 30.51 9.76 -9.63
N ASP A 881 30.16 8.71 -10.38
CA ASP A 881 30.04 8.75 -11.84
C ASP A 881 28.58 9.11 -12.20
N ALA A 882 28.36 10.22 -12.90
CA ALA A 882 27.01 10.77 -13.11
C ALA A 882 26.93 11.65 -14.39
N ALA A 883 25.98 12.61 -14.42
CA ALA A 883 25.95 13.64 -15.46
C ALA A 883 27.13 14.64 -15.34
N GLU A 884 27.62 14.85 -14.11
CA GLU A 884 28.88 15.54 -13.81
C GLU A 884 29.63 14.68 -12.77
N ASP A 885 30.81 14.16 -13.15
CA ASP A 885 31.61 13.29 -12.29
C ASP A 885 32.27 14.10 -11.15
N GLU A 886 32.18 13.61 -9.91
CA GLU A 886 32.73 14.27 -8.72
C GLU A 886 33.46 13.25 -7.82
N SER A 887 34.56 13.69 -7.19
CA SER A 887 35.40 12.84 -6.34
C SER A 887 35.85 13.59 -5.09
N GLN A 888 35.38 13.13 -3.93
CA GLN A 888 35.62 13.79 -2.64
C GLN A 888 36.42 12.91 -1.69
N SER A 889 37.61 13.39 -1.33
CA SER A 889 38.38 12.88 -0.18
C SER A 889 37.98 13.63 1.08
N GLN A 890 37.48 12.91 2.08
CA GLN A 890 37.02 13.44 3.36
C GLN A 890 37.80 12.79 4.52
N SER A 891 37.96 13.51 5.64
CA SER A 891 38.70 13.01 6.80
C SER A 891 38.23 13.67 8.10
N TYR A 892 37.94 12.86 9.11
CA TYR A 892 37.29 13.32 10.35
C TYR A 892 37.97 12.77 11.60
N TRP A 893 38.20 13.65 12.57
CA TRP A 893 38.53 13.24 13.93
C TRP A 893 37.23 13.14 14.75
N LYS A 894 36.93 11.96 15.28
CA LYS A 894 35.78 11.67 16.12
C LYS A 894 36.24 11.44 17.58
N PRO A 895 36.60 12.49 18.34
CA PRO A 895 36.85 12.37 19.77
C PRO A 895 35.55 12.05 20.52
N ARG A 896 35.68 11.22 21.55
CA ARG A 896 34.57 10.73 22.37
C ARG A 896 35.00 10.66 23.83
N TRP A 897 34.23 11.28 24.71
CA TRP A 897 34.40 11.22 26.16
C TRP A 897 33.06 10.93 26.82
N GLN A 898 33.02 9.89 27.64
CA GLN A 898 31.88 9.57 28.48
C GLN A 898 32.36 9.39 29.93
N THR A 899 31.60 9.87 30.91
CA THR A 899 31.84 9.59 32.32
C THR A 899 30.55 9.16 32.99
N SER A 900 30.59 8.05 33.71
CA SER A 900 29.46 7.46 34.42
C SER A 900 29.77 7.42 35.92
N TRP A 901 28.94 8.09 36.72
CA TRP A 901 29.11 8.21 38.17
C TRP A 901 27.88 7.68 38.91
N THR A 902 28.10 6.85 39.93
CA THR A 902 27.04 6.30 40.80
C THR A 902 27.24 6.83 42.23
N PRO A 903 26.88 8.09 42.52
CA PRO A 903 27.16 8.74 43.82
C PRO A 903 26.53 8.03 45.03
N LYS A 904 25.44 7.29 44.82
CA LYS A 904 24.75 6.49 45.84
C LYS A 904 24.00 5.34 45.18
N LYS A 905 23.64 4.31 45.96
CA LYS A 905 22.77 3.22 45.50
C LYS A 905 21.48 3.80 44.91
N GLY A 906 21.14 3.41 43.68
CA GLY A 906 19.96 3.87 42.97
C GLY A 906 20.07 5.24 42.30
N THR A 907 21.24 5.87 42.20
CA THR A 907 21.41 7.10 41.40
C THR A 907 22.63 7.01 40.50
N SER A 908 22.43 7.27 39.21
CA SER A 908 23.45 7.42 38.19
C SER A 908 23.43 8.83 37.64
N LEU A 909 24.60 9.42 37.39
CA LEU A 909 24.78 10.66 36.65
C LEU A 909 25.85 10.42 35.59
N ASN A 910 25.52 10.74 34.35
CA ASN A 910 26.36 10.46 33.20
C ASN A 910 26.60 11.75 32.44
N TRP A 911 27.79 11.90 31.88
CA TRP A 911 28.16 12.99 31.00
C TRP A 911 28.72 12.41 29.71
N LEU A 912 28.40 13.06 28.60
CA LEU A 912 28.81 12.68 27.26
C LEU A 912 29.30 13.93 26.53
N ALA A 913 30.43 13.80 25.85
CA ALA A 913 30.98 14.77 24.93
C ALA A 913 31.55 14.01 23.73
N GLU A 914 30.87 14.05 22.58
CA GLU A 914 31.29 13.29 21.41
C GLU A 914 31.03 14.01 20.09
N HIS A 915 31.92 13.77 19.14
CA HIS A 915 31.78 14.24 17.76
C HIS A 915 31.50 13.03 16.85
N ARG A 916 30.32 13.04 16.22
CA ARG A 916 29.80 11.99 15.33
C ARG A 916 29.69 12.54 13.91
N VAL A 917 29.78 11.66 12.93
CA VAL A 917 29.60 11.99 11.51
C VAL A 917 28.55 11.03 10.94
N SER A 918 27.49 11.59 10.37
CA SER A 918 26.33 10.87 9.84
C SER A 918 26.69 10.04 8.60
N GLN A 919 25.85 9.07 8.22
CA GLN A 919 25.97 8.39 6.92
C GLN A 919 25.16 9.14 5.88
N LEU A 920 25.70 9.31 4.67
CA LEU A 920 24.93 9.78 3.53
C LEU A 920 24.09 8.63 2.96
N ASN A 921 22.85 8.91 2.59
CA ASN A 921 22.07 7.99 1.77
C ASN A 921 22.52 8.16 0.32
N PHE A 922 22.98 7.09 -0.33
CA PHE A 922 23.53 7.21 -1.68
C PHE A 922 22.45 7.54 -2.72
N SER A 923 21.17 7.29 -2.41
CA SER A 923 20.04 7.74 -3.23
C SER A 923 19.95 9.27 -3.37
N ASP A 924 20.48 10.04 -2.42
CA ASP A 924 20.44 11.52 -2.46
C ASP A 924 21.39 12.11 -3.52
N PHE A 925 22.34 11.31 -4.01
CA PHE A 925 23.23 11.66 -5.12
C PHE A 925 22.58 11.41 -6.48
N ALA A 926 21.55 10.55 -6.54
CA ALA A 926 20.85 10.18 -7.76
C ALA A 926 19.56 11.01 -7.96
N ARG A 927 19.10 11.13 -9.20
CA ARG A 927 17.78 11.69 -9.49
C ARG A 927 16.68 10.77 -8.92
N SER A 928 15.66 11.34 -8.28
CA SER A 928 14.52 10.57 -7.75
C SER A 928 13.17 11.26 -7.96
N VAL A 929 12.09 10.48 -7.92
CA VAL A 929 10.70 10.96 -8.09
C VAL A 929 9.79 10.40 -7.00
N ASP A 930 9.19 11.26 -6.17
CA ASP A 930 8.06 10.88 -5.29
C ASP A 930 6.81 10.83 -6.18
N ALA A 931 6.37 9.72 -6.76
CA ALA A 931 5.12 9.79 -7.53
C ALA A 931 3.85 9.93 -6.67
N GLY A 932 3.93 9.70 -5.35
CA GLY A 932 2.84 9.79 -4.38
C GLY A 932 2.04 11.09 -4.54
N ASP A 933 2.75 12.20 -4.45
CA ASP A 933 2.23 13.48 -4.93
C ASP A 933 2.87 13.90 -6.29
N GLY A 934 4.03 13.36 -6.73
CA GLY A 934 4.78 13.64 -8.00
C GLY A 934 6.20 14.36 -8.01
N ARG A 935 7.02 14.43 -6.94
CA ARG A 935 8.20 15.33 -6.78
C ARG A 935 9.43 14.96 -7.59
N ASN A 936 9.75 15.76 -8.59
CA ASN A 936 11.05 15.69 -9.27
C ASN A 936 12.17 16.28 -8.39
N GLN A 937 13.07 15.42 -7.88
CA GLN A 937 14.30 15.84 -7.19
C GLN A 937 15.54 15.60 -8.04
N ILE A 938 16.45 16.58 -8.05
CA ILE A 938 17.78 16.44 -8.64
C ILE A 938 18.74 15.91 -7.56
N GLY A 939 19.46 14.84 -7.89
CA GLY A 939 20.52 14.30 -7.04
C GLY A 939 21.72 15.24 -6.96
N ASN A 940 22.39 15.27 -5.82
CA ASN A 940 23.48 16.21 -5.57
C ASN A 940 24.81 15.45 -5.41
N THR A 941 25.72 15.64 -6.36
CA THR A 941 27.02 14.96 -6.37
C THR A 941 28.00 15.51 -5.32
N GLU A 942 27.80 16.76 -4.87
CA GLU A 942 28.69 17.43 -3.91
C GLU A 942 28.46 17.05 -2.44
N LEU A 943 27.48 16.17 -2.11
CA LEU A 943 27.00 15.93 -0.75
C LEU A 943 28.08 15.52 0.26
N LYS A 944 28.08 16.20 1.41
CA LYS A 944 29.03 15.97 2.52
C LYS A 944 28.29 15.43 3.76
N PRO A 945 28.87 14.47 4.50
CA PRO A 945 28.27 13.97 5.74
C PRO A 945 28.06 15.07 6.81
N GLU A 946 26.87 15.13 7.39
CA GLU A 946 26.60 16.01 8.54
C GLU A 946 27.50 15.63 9.74
N GLN A 947 28.04 16.62 10.44
CA GLN A 947 28.89 16.44 11.61
C GLN A 947 28.17 16.93 12.88
N THR A 948 27.77 16.04 13.79
CA THR A 948 27.15 16.39 15.08
C THR A 948 28.18 16.37 16.21
N THR A 949 28.37 17.49 16.90
CA THR A 949 29.09 17.56 18.18
C THR A 949 28.09 17.67 19.33
N GLU A 950 27.95 16.64 20.16
CA GLU A 950 27.00 16.59 21.28
C GLU A 950 27.71 16.77 22.63
N LEU A 951 27.15 17.65 23.47
CA LEU A 951 27.33 17.63 24.93
C LEU A 951 26.01 17.23 25.59
N ALA A 952 26.02 16.19 26.41
CA ALA A 952 24.83 15.75 27.15
C ALA A 952 25.14 15.40 28.60
N THR A 953 24.13 15.55 29.46
CA THR A 953 24.14 15.06 30.83
C THR A 953 22.86 14.28 31.11
N GLN A 954 22.99 13.07 31.65
CA GLN A 954 21.86 12.18 31.95
C GLN A 954 21.87 11.81 33.44
N TYR A 955 20.88 12.34 34.16
CA TYR A 955 20.54 11.92 35.51
C TYR A 955 19.56 10.76 35.47
N GLN A 956 19.77 9.73 36.30
CA GLN A 956 18.79 8.67 36.50
C GLN A 956 18.70 8.26 37.97
N TRP A 957 17.49 8.15 38.49
CA TRP A 957 17.20 7.81 39.88
C TRP A 957 16.13 6.73 39.99
N TYR A 958 16.48 5.65 40.68
CA TYR A 958 15.60 4.55 41.06
C TYR A 958 15.05 4.82 42.47
N PHE A 959 13.73 4.90 42.57
CA PHE A 959 13.02 5.09 43.84
C PHE A 959 12.35 3.80 44.35
N SER A 960 12.19 2.80 43.49
CA SER A 960 11.82 1.43 43.84
C SER A 960 12.51 0.43 42.90
N GLU A 961 12.01 -0.81 42.76
CA GLU A 961 12.69 -1.83 41.94
C GLU A 961 12.44 -1.63 40.43
N ARG A 962 11.20 -1.30 40.04
CA ARG A 962 10.88 -0.88 38.65
C ARG A 962 10.68 0.63 38.52
N GLY A 963 10.38 1.33 39.62
CA GLY A 963 10.12 2.77 39.63
C GLY A 963 11.38 3.62 39.47
N ASN A 964 11.45 4.42 38.41
CA ASN A 964 12.60 5.26 38.09
C ASN A 964 12.25 6.56 37.34
N VAL A 965 13.11 7.57 37.48
CA VAL A 965 13.12 8.81 36.70
C VAL A 965 14.44 8.89 35.94
N LYS A 966 14.41 9.11 34.62
CA LYS A 966 15.57 9.44 33.78
C LYS A 966 15.34 10.83 33.17
N VAL A 967 16.36 11.69 33.23
CA VAL A 967 16.38 13.00 32.54
C VAL A 967 17.70 13.12 31.79
N LYS A 968 17.67 13.11 30.45
CA LYS A 968 18.79 13.53 29.61
C LYS A 968 18.56 14.98 29.20
N LEU A 969 19.53 15.86 29.47
CA LEU A 969 19.63 17.19 28.87
C LEU A 969 20.76 17.16 27.84
N PHE A 970 20.58 17.80 26.69
CA PHE A 970 21.60 17.85 25.65
C PHE A 970 21.68 19.21 24.95
N HIS A 971 22.86 19.50 24.40
CA HIS A 971 23.12 20.55 23.44
C HIS A 971 24.01 20.00 22.33
N GLN A 972 23.70 20.30 21.07
CA GLN A 972 24.39 19.82 19.89
C GLN A 972 24.76 21.00 18.99
N TRP A 973 25.97 20.95 18.43
CA TRP A 973 26.38 21.78 17.30
C TRP A 973 26.48 20.87 16.09
N GLN A 974 25.63 21.09 15.10
CA GLN A 974 25.66 20.38 13.82
C GLN A 974 26.33 21.24 12.76
N LYS A 975 27.04 20.60 11.83
CA LYS A 975 27.65 21.20 10.65
C LYS A 975 27.27 20.46 9.40
N ASP A 976 27.30 21.17 8.28
CA ASP A 976 26.98 20.64 6.96
C ASP A 976 25.58 20.01 6.94
N VAL A 977 24.63 20.63 7.65
CA VAL A 977 23.24 20.15 7.80
C VAL A 977 22.55 20.03 6.46
N LEU A 978 21.86 18.91 6.26
CA LEU A 978 21.17 18.54 5.03
C LEU A 978 19.72 19.00 5.02
N GLU A 979 19.32 19.74 3.99
CA GLU A 979 17.94 20.20 3.74
C GLU A 979 17.68 20.30 2.24
N HIS A 980 16.40 20.36 1.86
CA HIS A 980 16.01 20.52 0.47
C HIS A 980 15.98 21.99 0.04
N ILE A 981 16.84 22.36 -0.91
CA ILE A 981 16.92 23.73 -1.46
C ILE A 981 16.52 23.80 -2.93
N ALA A 982 16.18 25.00 -3.37
CA ALA A 982 15.99 25.31 -4.78
C ALA A 982 17.36 25.52 -5.45
N PHE A 983 17.72 24.65 -6.39
CA PHE A 983 18.88 24.84 -7.27
C PHE A 983 18.54 25.76 -8.44
N THR A 984 17.28 25.73 -8.92
CA THR A 984 16.75 26.61 -9.96
C THR A 984 15.41 27.21 -9.56
N GLN A 985 14.71 27.89 -10.48
CA GLN A 985 13.33 28.35 -10.23
C GLN A 985 12.27 27.23 -10.28
N MET A 986 12.63 26.03 -10.76
CA MET A 986 11.68 24.91 -10.96
C MET A 986 12.17 23.58 -10.38
N THR A 987 13.41 23.51 -9.88
CA THR A 987 14.03 22.26 -9.42
C THR A 987 14.83 22.46 -8.15
N GLY A 988 14.85 21.42 -7.33
CA GLY A 988 15.61 21.37 -6.09
C GLY A 988 15.99 19.93 -5.72
N GLY A 989 16.67 19.80 -4.60
CA GLY A 989 17.17 18.55 -4.06
C GLY A 989 17.88 18.79 -2.73
N LEU A 990 18.43 17.74 -2.15
CA LEU A 990 19.12 17.81 -0.86
C LEU A 990 20.49 18.51 -1.01
N ALA A 991 20.87 19.35 -0.06
CA ALA A 991 22.20 19.98 -0.02
C ALA A 991 22.64 20.32 1.40
N ASN A 992 23.96 20.46 1.59
CA ASN A 992 24.54 20.98 2.82
C ASN A 992 24.32 22.50 2.89
N ILE A 993 23.55 22.97 3.87
CA ILE A 993 23.15 24.39 3.98
C ILE A 993 23.76 25.16 5.16
N GLY A 994 24.65 24.52 5.94
CA GLY A 994 25.49 25.18 6.94
C GLY A 994 25.41 24.57 8.34
N ASP A 995 25.70 25.39 9.35
CA ASP A 995 25.76 25.00 10.76
C ASP A 995 24.42 25.27 11.47
N ALA A 996 24.01 24.36 12.37
CA ALA A 996 22.83 24.48 13.22
C ALA A 996 23.15 24.19 14.70
N ARG A 997 22.25 24.58 15.61
CA ARG A 997 22.31 24.17 17.02
C ARG A 997 20.99 23.58 17.49
N PHE A 998 21.10 22.55 18.30
CA PHE A 998 19.95 21.90 18.95
C PHE A 998 20.17 21.81 20.45
N TRP A 999 19.08 21.85 21.20
CA TRP A 999 19.08 21.51 22.61
C TRP A 999 17.74 20.94 23.02
N GLY A 1000 17.72 20.16 24.09
CA GLY A 1000 16.49 19.52 24.51
C GLY A 1000 16.62 18.78 25.83
N SER A 1001 15.48 18.23 26.24
CA SER A 1001 15.32 17.37 27.39
C SER A 1001 14.48 16.16 27.06
N HIS A 1002 15.00 14.97 27.35
CA HIS A 1002 14.26 13.72 27.28
C HIS A 1002 13.99 13.21 28.71
N LEU A 1003 12.71 13.07 29.05
CA LEU A 1003 12.20 12.68 30.35
C LEU A 1003 11.50 11.32 30.23
N GLU A 1004 12.05 10.30 30.89
CA GLU A 1004 11.35 9.04 31.11
C GLU A 1004 11.00 8.91 32.59
N VAL A 1005 9.77 8.47 32.89
CA VAL A 1005 9.38 8.11 34.24
C VAL A 1005 8.58 6.81 34.22
N ALA A 1006 9.02 5.82 34.98
CA ALA A 1006 8.25 4.62 35.26
C ALA A 1006 7.83 4.61 36.74
N PHE A 1007 6.57 4.30 37.02
CA PHE A 1007 5.98 4.21 38.35
C PHE A 1007 5.42 2.80 38.58
N GLU A 1008 5.78 2.18 39.70
CA GLU A 1008 5.05 1.01 40.20
C GLU A 1008 3.77 1.47 40.90
N LEU A 1009 2.63 0.94 40.45
CA LEU A 1009 1.32 1.30 40.98
C LEU A 1009 0.89 0.43 42.17
N SER A 1010 1.76 -0.41 42.72
CA SER A 1010 1.50 -1.37 43.80
C SER A 1010 0.68 -0.85 45.00
N PRO A 1011 0.80 0.43 45.46
CA PRO A 1011 -0.07 0.97 46.51
C PRO A 1011 -1.57 1.05 46.16
N VAL A 1012 -1.91 0.91 44.86
CA VAL A 1012 -3.27 0.97 44.30
C VAL A 1012 -3.61 -0.32 43.54
N LEU A 1013 -2.63 -0.90 42.85
CA LEU A 1013 -2.81 -2.03 41.94
C LEU A 1013 -1.50 -2.84 41.84
N ASP A 1014 -1.48 -4.03 42.45
CA ASP A 1014 -0.32 -4.93 42.42
C ASP A 1014 0.07 -5.31 40.98
N ASN A 1015 1.37 -5.38 40.70
CA ASN A 1015 1.93 -5.76 39.39
C ASN A 1015 1.49 -4.87 38.21
N ALA A 1016 1.04 -3.65 38.48
CA ALA A 1016 0.85 -2.62 37.47
C ALA A 1016 2.04 -1.65 37.39
N LEU A 1017 2.44 -1.33 36.16
CA LEU A 1017 3.47 -0.37 35.80
C LEU A 1017 2.82 0.72 34.93
N PHE A 1018 3.17 1.98 35.21
CA PHE A 1018 2.85 3.10 34.33
C PHE A 1018 4.12 3.81 33.90
N GLU A 1019 4.26 4.04 32.61
CA GLU A 1019 5.44 4.63 31.98
C GLU A 1019 5.03 5.89 31.22
N ILE A 1020 5.85 6.93 31.31
CA ILE A 1020 5.73 8.17 30.54
C ILE A 1020 7.09 8.42 29.89
N SER A 1021 7.08 8.70 28.59
CA SER A 1021 8.21 9.24 27.84
C SER A 1021 7.78 10.58 27.26
N TYR A 1022 8.46 11.66 27.61
CA TYR A 1022 8.24 13.01 27.09
C TYR A 1022 9.56 13.58 26.60
N GLU A 1023 9.60 13.96 25.32
CA GLU A 1023 10.74 14.62 24.70
C GLU A 1023 10.37 16.06 24.35
N HIS A 1024 11.27 16.98 24.69
CA HIS A 1024 11.21 18.39 24.31
C HIS A 1024 12.51 18.79 23.60
N LYS A 1025 12.39 19.47 22.47
CA LYS A 1025 13.50 19.94 21.62
C LYS A 1025 13.28 21.40 21.22
N ASN A 1026 14.35 22.18 21.14
CA ASN A 1026 14.37 23.44 20.42
C ASN A 1026 15.66 23.61 19.59
N SER A 1027 15.66 24.53 18.63
CA SER A 1027 16.72 24.72 17.63
C SER A 1027 17.04 26.20 17.37
N ASP A 1028 18.27 26.45 16.94
CA ASP A 1028 18.76 27.73 16.41
C ASP A 1028 19.34 27.44 15.02
N PHE A 1029 18.58 27.80 13.98
CA PHE A 1029 18.97 27.57 12.59
C PHE A 1029 18.51 28.68 11.64
N ASN A 1030 19.41 29.10 10.74
CA ASN A 1030 19.16 30.16 9.76
C ASN A 1030 18.91 29.54 8.38
N ASN A 1031 17.67 29.18 8.07
CA ASN A 1031 17.34 28.54 6.80
C ASN A 1031 17.54 29.51 5.61
N PRO A 1032 18.33 29.16 4.56
CA PRO A 1032 18.60 30.05 3.42
C PRO A 1032 17.37 30.51 2.64
N SER A 1033 16.24 29.81 2.73
CA SER A 1033 14.97 30.24 2.12
C SER A 1033 14.33 31.44 2.83
N GLY A 1034 14.74 31.74 4.07
CA GLY A 1034 14.13 32.77 4.92
C GLY A 1034 12.69 32.46 5.34
N ARG A 1035 12.16 31.25 5.09
CA ARG A 1035 10.76 30.87 5.39
C ARG A 1035 10.57 30.27 6.80
N THR A 1036 11.64 29.85 7.47
CA THR A 1036 11.59 29.08 8.73
C THR A 1036 12.87 29.27 9.57
N GLU A 1037 12.75 29.10 10.89
CA GLU A 1037 13.85 29.06 11.87
C GLU A 1037 14.11 27.62 12.39
N ARG A 1038 13.57 26.61 11.69
CA ARG A 1038 13.59 25.18 12.05
C ARG A 1038 14.02 24.31 10.86
N LEU A 1039 14.55 23.14 11.17
CA LEU A 1039 14.78 22.07 10.20
C LEU A 1039 13.51 21.24 9.94
N SER A 1040 13.54 20.48 8.85
CA SER A 1040 12.66 19.39 8.49
C SER A 1040 12.75 18.22 9.48
N ASN A 1041 11.77 17.30 9.47
CA ASN A 1041 11.70 16.13 10.34
C ASN A 1041 11.81 16.49 11.84
N TYR A 1042 11.22 17.62 12.22
CA TYR A 1042 11.46 18.25 13.51
C TYR A 1042 10.20 18.43 14.38
N ILE A 1043 9.96 17.45 15.25
CA ILE A 1043 8.89 17.50 16.25
C ILE A 1043 9.44 18.14 17.55
N PRO A 1044 8.95 19.31 17.99
CA PRO A 1044 9.48 20.00 19.18
C PRO A 1044 9.05 19.37 20.51
N ASP A 1045 7.88 18.75 20.54
CA ASP A 1045 7.28 18.15 21.74
C ASP A 1045 6.61 16.83 21.35
N TRP A 1046 6.98 15.73 22.01
CA TRP A 1046 6.38 14.41 21.81
C TRP A 1046 6.13 13.74 23.16
N ILE A 1047 4.96 13.09 23.31
CA ILE A 1047 4.62 12.34 24.52
C ILE A 1047 4.05 10.96 24.20
N TRP A 1048 4.54 9.95 24.91
CA TRP A 1048 4.07 8.57 24.90
C TRP A 1048 3.82 8.11 26.33
N MET A 1049 2.78 7.30 26.54
CA MET A 1049 2.48 6.69 27.82
C MET A 1049 2.08 5.23 27.63
N ASN A 1050 2.55 4.37 28.52
CA ASN A 1050 2.18 2.95 28.54
C ASN A 1050 1.71 2.55 29.94
N PHE A 1051 0.54 1.93 30.01
CA PHE A 1051 0.04 1.25 31.20
C PHE A 1051 0.04 -0.25 30.94
N ARG A 1052 0.69 -1.03 31.82
CA ARG A 1052 0.63 -2.49 31.81
C ARG A 1052 0.26 -3.02 33.19
N HIS A 1053 -0.66 -3.99 33.23
CA HIS A 1053 -1.02 -4.72 34.45
C HIS A 1053 -0.88 -6.22 34.20
N ASP A 1054 0.14 -6.82 34.80
CA ASP A 1054 0.34 -8.27 34.81
C ASP A 1054 -0.53 -8.91 35.90
N LEU A 1055 -1.20 -10.01 35.59
CA LEU A 1055 -2.06 -10.77 36.50
C LEU A 1055 -1.52 -12.20 36.70
N PRO A 1056 -0.45 -12.39 37.51
CA PRO A 1056 0.21 -13.69 37.71
C PRO A 1056 -0.74 -14.86 38.01
N ARG A 1057 -1.74 -14.63 38.87
CA ARG A 1057 -2.76 -15.62 39.28
C ARG A 1057 -3.55 -16.20 38.09
N TYR A 1058 -3.69 -15.43 37.01
CA TYR A 1058 -4.49 -15.79 35.84
C TYR A 1058 -3.62 -16.02 34.58
N LYS A 1059 -2.29 -16.10 34.72
CA LYS A 1059 -1.32 -16.22 33.60
C LYS A 1059 -1.60 -15.23 32.45
N SER A 1060 -2.11 -14.03 32.75
CA SER A 1060 -2.61 -13.07 31.77
C SER A 1060 -2.14 -11.66 32.10
N SER A 1061 -2.28 -10.73 31.15
CA SER A 1061 -2.03 -9.30 31.36
C SER A 1061 -2.83 -8.47 30.37
N TRP A 1062 -2.98 -7.18 30.67
CA TRP A 1062 -3.54 -6.21 29.73
C TRP A 1062 -2.79 -4.89 29.83
N GLY A 1063 -3.00 -4.04 28.83
CA GLY A 1063 -2.42 -2.71 28.83
C GLY A 1063 -3.09 -1.74 27.87
N LEU A 1064 -2.75 -0.47 28.05
CA LEU A 1064 -3.18 0.66 27.23
C LEU A 1064 -1.96 1.50 26.88
N GLU A 1065 -1.81 1.80 25.61
CA GLU A 1065 -0.72 2.60 25.05
C GLU A 1065 -1.31 3.87 24.43
N TYR A 1066 -0.71 5.02 24.75
CA TYR A 1066 -1.15 6.35 24.33
C TYR A 1066 -0.01 7.09 23.64
N TRP A 1067 -0.32 7.68 22.49
CA TRP A 1067 0.55 8.66 21.83
C TRP A 1067 -0.13 10.01 21.83
N GLY A 1068 0.66 11.06 22.08
CA GLY A 1068 0.25 12.43 21.87
C GLY A 1068 -0.10 12.75 20.41
N ASP A 1069 -0.75 13.89 20.27
CA ASP A 1069 -0.75 14.68 19.05
C ASP A 1069 0.66 15.22 18.76
N TYR A 1070 0.97 15.39 17.47
CA TYR A 1070 2.25 15.91 17.01
C TYR A 1070 2.07 16.81 15.79
N THR A 1071 3.11 17.58 15.44
CA THR A 1071 3.19 18.32 14.19
C THR A 1071 4.62 18.28 13.69
N GLU A 1072 4.81 17.72 12.50
CA GLU A 1072 6.07 17.36 11.88
C GLU A 1072 6.24 18.18 10.59
N PRO A 1073 7.22 19.09 10.51
CA PRO A 1073 7.45 19.94 9.35
C PRO A 1073 8.45 19.33 8.38
N PHE A 1074 8.27 19.59 7.08
CA PHE A 1074 9.24 19.35 6.01
C PHE A 1074 9.31 20.58 5.11
N PHE A 1075 10.52 21.06 4.86
CA PHE A 1075 10.79 22.27 4.08
C PHE A 1075 11.44 21.89 2.74
N TYR A 1076 10.69 22.06 1.66
CA TYR A 1076 11.17 21.81 0.30
C TYR A 1076 11.44 23.12 -0.45
N ALA A 1077 12.15 23.03 -1.58
CA ALA A 1077 12.52 24.15 -2.44
C ALA A 1077 11.38 25.15 -2.68
N HIS A 1078 10.18 24.65 -2.99
CA HIS A 1078 9.02 25.46 -3.39
C HIS A 1078 7.75 25.21 -2.56
N GLU A 1079 7.78 24.26 -1.61
CA GLU A 1079 6.65 23.99 -0.71
C GLU A 1079 7.09 23.72 0.75
N THR A 1080 6.13 23.69 1.67
CA THR A 1080 6.35 23.27 3.06
C THR A 1080 5.21 22.36 3.47
N LEU A 1081 5.53 21.11 3.80
CA LEU A 1081 4.56 20.13 4.29
C LEU A 1081 4.55 20.14 5.83
N LEU A 1082 3.36 20.21 6.41
CA LEU A 1082 3.10 19.92 7.82
C LEU A 1082 2.28 18.63 7.90
N VAL A 1083 2.76 17.64 8.65
CA VAL A 1083 2.02 16.42 8.99
C VAL A 1083 1.57 16.52 10.45
N GLN A 1084 0.26 16.37 10.70
CA GLN A 1084 -0.32 16.46 12.04
C GLN A 1084 -1.11 15.20 12.37
N GLY A 1085 -0.64 14.38 13.31
CA GLY A 1085 -1.40 13.24 13.82
C GLY A 1085 -2.15 13.57 15.11
N ASN A 1086 -3.33 13.01 15.29
CA ASN A 1086 -4.08 13.14 16.54
C ASN A 1086 -3.52 12.28 17.68
N LYS A 1087 -4.00 12.58 18.90
CA LYS A 1087 -3.86 11.72 20.08
C LYS A 1087 -4.45 10.35 19.78
N ARG A 1088 -3.71 9.27 20.03
CA ARG A 1088 -4.08 7.90 19.64
C ARG A 1088 -4.00 6.95 20.83
N LEU A 1089 -4.88 5.96 20.85
CA LEU A 1089 -4.95 4.89 21.84
C LEU A 1089 -4.87 3.51 21.17
N LYS A 1090 -4.15 2.61 21.83
CA LYS A 1090 -4.07 1.16 21.54
C LYS A 1090 -4.31 0.39 22.83
N GLY A 1091 -4.94 -0.77 22.72
CA GLY A 1091 -5.18 -1.66 23.86
C GLY A 1091 -4.79 -3.09 23.52
N PHE A 1092 -4.31 -3.84 24.50
CA PHE A 1092 -4.06 -5.27 24.34
C PHE A 1092 -4.50 -6.08 25.56
N PHE A 1093 -4.84 -7.34 25.30
CA PHE A 1093 -5.03 -8.39 26.28
C PHE A 1093 -4.22 -9.61 25.83
N GLU A 1094 -3.35 -10.15 26.68
CA GLU A 1094 -2.60 -11.37 26.40
C GLU A 1094 -2.71 -12.39 27.53
N SER A 1095 -2.70 -13.66 27.18
CA SER A 1095 -2.84 -14.79 28.10
C SER A 1095 -1.96 -15.95 27.67
N SER A 1096 -1.48 -16.72 28.64
CA SER A 1096 -0.83 -18.02 28.42
C SER A 1096 -1.30 -19.03 29.46
N LEU A 1097 -2.63 -19.08 29.66
CA LEU A 1097 -3.32 -20.06 30.52
C LEU A 1097 -2.94 -21.51 30.16
N LEU A 1098 -2.97 -21.82 28.86
CA LEU A 1098 -2.48 -23.07 28.29
C LEU A 1098 -0.94 -23.10 28.32
N ASP A 1099 -0.38 -24.22 28.77
CA ASP A 1099 1.08 -24.38 28.78
C ASP A 1099 1.64 -24.38 27.34
N ASN A 1100 2.79 -23.74 27.16
CA ASN A 1100 3.46 -23.48 25.88
C ASN A 1100 2.68 -22.65 24.84
N VAL A 1101 1.49 -22.12 25.14
CA VAL A 1101 0.68 -21.32 24.20
C VAL A 1101 0.40 -19.91 24.74
N LYS A 1102 0.87 -18.87 24.04
CA LYS A 1102 0.46 -17.47 24.25
C LYS A 1102 -0.63 -17.11 23.23
N VAL A 1103 -1.66 -16.39 23.67
CA VAL A 1103 -2.64 -15.69 22.82
C VAL A 1103 -2.60 -14.22 23.16
N ARG A 1104 -2.63 -13.33 22.16
CA ARG A 1104 -2.79 -11.87 22.33
C ARG A 1104 -3.87 -11.37 21.38
N PHE A 1105 -4.79 -10.59 21.92
CA PHE A 1105 -5.70 -9.74 21.16
C PHE A 1105 -5.25 -8.28 21.35
N GLU A 1106 -5.22 -7.52 20.27
CA GLU A 1106 -4.74 -6.14 20.23
C GLU A 1106 -5.63 -5.31 19.31
N VAL A 1107 -5.91 -4.08 19.73
CA VAL A 1107 -6.71 -3.10 18.97
C VAL A 1107 -5.88 -1.82 18.87
N THR A 1108 -5.49 -1.45 17.65
CA THR A 1108 -4.85 -0.17 17.34
C THR A 1108 -5.92 0.90 17.06
N HIS A 1109 -5.53 2.17 17.03
CA HIS A 1109 -6.41 3.28 16.63
C HIS A 1109 -7.81 3.26 17.28
N MET A 1110 -7.90 2.89 18.57
CA MET A 1110 -9.15 2.66 19.30
C MET A 1110 -10.11 3.86 19.28
N ASN A 1111 -9.56 5.07 19.18
CA ASN A 1111 -10.29 6.34 19.12
C ASN A 1111 -10.33 6.96 17.71
N THR A 1112 -10.02 6.17 16.67
CA THR A 1112 -9.75 6.59 15.27
C THR A 1112 -8.50 7.46 15.14
N GLY A 1113 -7.52 7.00 14.37
CA GLY A 1113 -6.39 7.80 13.91
C GLY A 1113 -6.86 8.84 12.88
N ARG A 1114 -6.46 10.09 13.06
CA ARG A 1114 -6.70 11.17 12.09
C ARG A 1114 -5.39 11.89 11.84
N PHE A 1115 -5.04 12.03 10.56
CA PHE A 1115 -3.80 12.62 10.10
C PHE A 1115 -4.15 13.73 9.10
N ILE A 1116 -3.72 14.94 9.38
CA ILE A 1116 -3.90 16.09 8.48
C ILE A 1116 -2.54 16.39 7.86
N ARG A 1117 -2.45 16.31 6.54
CA ARG A 1117 -1.34 16.92 5.78
C ARG A 1117 -1.76 18.30 5.32
N THR A 1118 -0.87 19.27 5.47
CA THR A 1118 -1.00 20.61 4.87
C THR A 1118 0.28 20.94 4.12
N ARG A 1119 0.23 20.97 2.79
CA ARG A 1119 1.33 21.48 1.95
C ARG A 1119 1.06 22.95 1.67
N THR A 1120 2.05 23.82 1.86
CA THR A 1120 1.97 25.25 1.55
C THR A 1120 2.91 25.56 0.39
N PHE A 1121 2.38 26.10 -0.71
CA PHE A 1121 3.16 26.39 -1.92
C PHE A 1121 3.67 27.83 -1.94
N TYR A 1122 4.89 28.05 -2.43
CA TYR A 1122 5.56 29.35 -2.44
C TYR A 1122 6.15 29.73 -3.80
N SER A 1123 5.91 30.97 -4.23
CA SER A 1123 6.71 31.64 -5.25
C SER A 1123 7.68 32.59 -4.54
N ASN A 1124 8.99 32.28 -4.60
CA ASN A 1124 10.01 32.91 -3.75
C ASN A 1124 9.66 32.77 -2.25
N THR A 1125 9.32 33.88 -1.58
CA THR A 1125 8.85 33.93 -0.18
C THR A 1125 7.34 34.15 -0.05
N LEU A 1126 6.61 34.37 -1.17
CA LEU A 1126 5.18 34.61 -1.16
C LEU A 1126 4.42 33.27 -1.25
N ARG A 1127 3.58 32.98 -0.26
CA ARG A 1127 2.60 31.89 -0.30
C ARG A 1127 1.63 32.11 -1.46
N ILE A 1128 1.48 31.11 -2.33
CA ILE A 1128 0.56 31.13 -3.48
C ILE A 1128 -0.68 30.25 -3.28
N GLY A 1129 -0.58 29.20 -2.45
CA GLY A 1129 -1.70 28.31 -2.13
C GLY A 1129 -1.37 27.29 -1.04
N GLU A 1130 -2.34 26.44 -0.69
CA GLU A 1130 -2.20 25.29 0.21
C GLU A 1130 -2.98 24.09 -0.32
N GLU A 1131 -2.47 22.87 -0.10
CA GLU A 1131 -3.22 21.62 -0.20
C GLU A 1131 -3.43 21.06 1.22
N VAL A 1132 -4.67 20.75 1.59
CA VAL A 1132 -5.00 20.14 2.90
C VAL A 1132 -5.69 18.79 2.69
N ALA A 1133 -5.01 17.71 3.05
CA ALA A 1133 -5.52 16.33 2.97
C ALA A 1133 -5.89 15.80 4.38
N ASP A 1134 -7.16 15.47 4.56
CA ASP A 1134 -7.77 15.00 5.81
C ASP A 1134 -7.93 13.48 5.76
N ARG A 1135 -6.98 12.73 6.35
CA ARG A 1135 -6.87 11.26 6.28
C ARG A 1135 -7.37 10.61 7.58
N THR A 1136 -8.12 9.51 7.48
CA THR A 1136 -8.63 8.78 8.67
C THR A 1136 -8.32 7.29 8.63
N HIS A 1137 -7.70 6.78 9.69
CA HIS A 1137 -7.45 5.35 9.93
C HIS A 1137 -8.32 4.89 11.10
N LYS A 1138 -9.18 3.89 10.87
CA LYS A 1138 -10.08 3.34 11.91
C LYS A 1138 -9.37 2.20 12.65
N ALA A 1139 -9.99 1.66 13.70
CA ALA A 1139 -9.39 0.62 14.52
C ALA A 1139 -9.08 -0.65 13.71
N GLU A 1140 -7.84 -1.15 13.79
CA GLU A 1140 -7.47 -2.48 13.28
C GLU A 1140 -7.53 -3.50 14.43
N TYR A 1141 -7.84 -4.76 14.10
CA TYR A 1141 -7.95 -5.85 15.07
C TYR A 1141 -6.91 -6.92 14.79
N ARG A 1142 -6.09 -7.25 15.78
CA ARG A 1142 -4.97 -8.19 15.65
C ARG A 1142 -5.12 -9.34 16.65
N LEU A 1143 -5.07 -10.57 16.14
CA LEU A 1143 -5.03 -11.79 16.93
C LEU A 1143 -3.72 -12.54 16.64
N SER A 1144 -2.90 -12.73 17.66
CA SER A 1144 -1.61 -13.43 17.57
C SER A 1144 -1.59 -14.64 18.51
N LEU A 1145 -1.06 -15.74 18.01
CA LEU A 1145 -0.92 -17.04 18.67
C LEU A 1145 0.55 -17.47 18.60
N TRP A 1146 1.15 -17.82 19.74
CA TRP A 1146 2.48 -18.42 19.78
C TRP A 1146 2.43 -19.79 20.44
N TYR A 1147 2.97 -20.81 19.77
CA TYR A 1147 3.19 -22.15 20.32
C TYR A 1147 4.69 -22.42 20.51
N ARG A 1148 5.07 -23.18 21.54
CA ARG A 1148 6.46 -23.54 21.86
C ARG A 1148 6.65 -25.04 22.11
N PHE A 1149 7.88 -25.51 21.88
CA PHE A 1149 8.34 -26.86 22.21
C PHE A 1149 9.81 -26.85 22.66
#